data_AF-A0A1G4NYP5-F1
#
_entry.id   AF-A0A1G4NYP5-F1
#
_cell.length_a   1.000
_cell.length_b   1.000
_cell.length_c   1.000
_cell.angle_alpha   90.00
_cell.angle_beta   90.00
_cell.angle_gamma   90.00
#
_symmetry.space_group_name_H-M   'P 1'
#
loop_
_entity.id
_entity.type
_entity.pdbx_description
1 polymer ?
#
loop_
_entity_poly.entity_id
_entity_poly.type
_entity_poly.pdbx_seq_one_letter_code
_entity_poly.pdbx_strand_id
1 'polypeptide(L)'
;MSVKASGGSPIAQPQLYRTAAISTIVQAEQQDRFLQLGELNQLVAFLNSGNRRLEVANILTQNSNFLVAKSAERIFTGGSAISYLEKPEIVTSMSTSKDITTVAQKITDNSRVSVVNDTQALPPGFKPINVIKYGPARMKKSLRDLDWFLRYLTYAIVAGDPNILSVNIKGLRELIDNACSSAAASVALREMRKIAVNLFSNDQQSIDLVIQYFNVVISEFESTGYTDILRKRTSVDAQGLRLPRIYAEAGSPNQKFVIKPSLSSNEKDLVIKACYRQVFERDITKGYSISFSTLESQVKNGQLSVKEFVRCLGKSKIYRQQFFEPFVNSRVVELAFRHFLGRGLSSLEEFKKFFAVVSERGQSGLIDDLINSNEYADYFGEETVPYLRGLGSEPQECRNWGPQINLFNYSAPFRKVPQFVTLFSNYKQALPDQHPYGRGNDPLLIQFGAIFLKDTQNPRSNPAPFGKDTRRLLIRKGPGIYNQISSPGLRSKFPGSLGPKVFKLTSQSSTFNINEQSPEAVINACYLRVFGRKVYAEELLVLKPTESKLREGTITVKEFVKYLAKSEVFRSLYWEKLYICKAIEYIHNRLLGRPTYGRQEINQYFNIVYKENYYKMVDAMIDSDEYSESFGQDTVPYERYLTSSGLVSRTVKSNSFLNRNSNSLKPSRFVELGSIRELRSSSNIARRISQGVSTARDQIVIFKLQSASKKDLEVILRAAYRQIFERDLNPITLGYELVDIERAFLSSELTVQQLVEKLGTSSLYIKEFYQPYPNTKVIELGTKHFLGRAPNNQAEIRYYNQILASQGLKAFIINLVNSQEYKAIFGMNIVPYRRFPTLPAANFPNTERLHQKLTKQNDNIIVPSFKPASGNQ
;
A
#
# COMPACT_ATOMS: atom_id res chain seq x y z
N MET A 1 -10.30 -20.06 -22.45
CA MET A 1 -9.61 -19.08 -21.59
C MET A 1 -10.33 -18.99 -20.26
N SER A 2 -9.64 -19.22 -19.12
CA SER A 2 -10.24 -19.02 -17.80
C SER A 2 -10.20 -17.53 -17.44
N VAL A 3 -11.35 -16.96 -17.07
CA VAL A 3 -11.42 -15.59 -16.55
C VAL A 3 -10.88 -15.60 -15.14
N LYS A 4 -9.90 -14.74 -14.83
CA LYS A 4 -9.17 -14.75 -13.56
C LYS A 4 -9.51 -13.58 -12.63
N ALA A 5 -10.19 -12.56 -13.16
CA ALA A 5 -10.58 -11.38 -12.42
C ALA A 5 -12.00 -10.95 -12.81
N SER A 6 -12.67 -10.20 -11.93
CA SER A 6 -13.98 -9.63 -12.22
C SER A 6 -14.04 -8.18 -11.73
N GLY A 7 -14.67 -7.32 -12.51
CA GLY A 7 -14.98 -5.95 -12.12
C GLY A 7 -16.28 -5.81 -11.34
N GLY A 8 -16.95 -6.93 -11.07
CA GLY A 8 -18.32 -6.97 -10.57
C GLY A 8 -19.35 -6.82 -11.68
N SER A 9 -20.57 -7.26 -11.38
CA SER A 9 -21.74 -7.17 -12.25
C SER A 9 -22.82 -6.34 -11.53
N PRO A 10 -22.73 -5.01 -11.56
CA PRO A 10 -23.79 -4.17 -11.02
C PRO A 10 -25.09 -4.42 -11.81
N ILE A 11 -26.22 -4.27 -11.14
CA ILE A 11 -27.53 -4.39 -11.78
C ILE A 11 -27.69 -3.19 -12.71
N ALA A 12 -27.75 -3.45 -14.01
CA ALA A 12 -28.01 -2.44 -15.03
C ALA A 12 -29.27 -2.85 -15.80
N GLN A 13 -30.31 -2.03 -15.71
CA GLN A 13 -31.54 -2.24 -16.46
C GLN A 13 -31.45 -1.45 -17.78
N PRO A 14 -31.60 -2.12 -18.94
CA PRO A 14 -31.62 -1.41 -20.22
C PRO A 14 -32.88 -0.54 -20.30
N GLN A 15 -32.76 0.60 -20.96
CA GLN A 15 -33.91 1.45 -21.25
C GLN A 15 -34.76 0.78 -22.33
N LEU A 16 -36.05 0.54 -22.03
CA LEU A 16 -36.95 -0.16 -22.95
C LEU A 16 -37.74 0.82 -23.81
N TYR A 17 -38.40 1.78 -23.17
CA TYR A 17 -39.21 2.81 -23.80
C TYR A 17 -39.34 4.01 -22.84
N ARG A 18 -39.91 5.11 -23.31
CA ARG A 18 -40.23 6.28 -22.48
C ARG A 18 -41.75 6.42 -22.35
N THR A 19 -42.19 7.00 -21.25
CA THR A 19 -43.57 7.47 -21.07
C THR A 19 -43.55 8.98 -20.97
N ALA A 20 -44.68 9.63 -21.29
CA ALA A 20 -44.74 11.08 -21.25
C ALA A 20 -44.41 11.62 -19.84
N ALA A 21 -44.94 11.00 -18.79
CA ALA A 21 -44.67 11.37 -17.41
C ALA A 21 -43.20 11.16 -16.99
N ILE A 22 -42.58 10.02 -17.34
CA ILE A 22 -41.17 9.78 -17.00
C ILE A 22 -40.26 10.74 -17.77
N SER A 23 -40.58 11.03 -19.03
CA SER A 23 -39.77 11.94 -19.85
C SER A 23 -39.70 13.35 -19.25
N THR A 24 -40.80 13.90 -18.75
CA THR A 24 -40.82 15.24 -18.15
C THR A 24 -40.06 15.29 -16.83
N ILE A 25 -40.23 14.26 -15.99
CA ILE A 25 -39.52 14.15 -14.71
C ILE A 25 -38.01 14.02 -14.93
N VAL A 26 -37.59 13.15 -15.86
CA VAL A 26 -36.17 12.92 -16.16
C VAL A 26 -35.52 14.19 -16.73
N GLN A 27 -36.24 15.01 -17.51
CA GLN A 27 -35.68 16.29 -18.00
C GLN A 27 -35.35 17.26 -16.85
N ALA A 28 -36.23 17.37 -15.85
CA ALA A 28 -35.98 18.20 -14.67
C ALA A 28 -34.86 17.62 -13.80
N GLU A 29 -34.84 16.30 -13.61
CA GLU A 29 -33.83 15.55 -12.85
C GLU A 29 -32.43 15.70 -13.47
N GLN A 30 -32.28 15.52 -14.79
CA GLN A 30 -31.02 15.73 -15.51
C GLN A 30 -30.47 17.15 -15.37
N GLN A 31 -31.30 18.12 -14.98
CA GLN A 31 -30.91 19.52 -14.77
C GLN A 31 -30.75 19.92 -13.29
N ASP A 32 -30.94 18.99 -12.33
CA ASP A 32 -31.03 19.27 -10.89
C ASP A 32 -32.02 20.40 -10.54
N ARG A 33 -33.07 20.55 -11.37
CA ARG A 33 -34.14 21.53 -11.17
C ARG A 33 -35.30 20.89 -10.45
N PHE A 34 -36.03 21.72 -9.70
CA PHE A 34 -37.41 21.37 -9.38
C PHE A 34 -38.28 21.55 -10.62
N LEU A 35 -39.32 20.73 -10.72
CA LEU A 35 -40.28 20.77 -11.81
C LEU A 35 -40.86 22.17 -11.95
N GLN A 36 -40.80 22.70 -13.17
CA GLN A 36 -41.36 24.01 -13.49
C GLN A 36 -42.87 23.93 -13.68
N LEU A 37 -43.57 25.06 -13.56
CA LEU A 37 -45.03 25.10 -13.73
C LEU A 37 -45.49 24.56 -15.10
N GLY A 38 -44.72 24.82 -16.17
CA GLY A 38 -45.01 24.27 -17.50
C GLY A 38 -44.91 22.74 -17.56
N GLU A 39 -43.87 22.16 -16.96
CA GLU A 39 -43.68 20.70 -16.89
C GLU A 39 -44.75 20.04 -16.00
N LEU A 40 -45.14 20.70 -14.90
CA LEU A 40 -46.25 20.26 -14.05
C LEU A 40 -47.59 20.29 -14.80
N ASN A 41 -47.85 21.35 -15.56
CA ASN A 41 -49.06 21.46 -16.38
C ASN A 41 -49.11 20.35 -17.45
N GLN A 42 -47.97 19.99 -18.04
CA GLN A 42 -47.89 18.86 -18.97
C GLN A 42 -48.22 17.52 -18.28
N LEU A 43 -47.72 17.31 -17.05
CA LEU A 43 -48.01 16.12 -16.26
C LEU A 43 -49.50 16.06 -15.89
N VAL A 44 -50.08 17.18 -15.46
CA VAL A 44 -51.52 17.30 -15.16
C VAL A 44 -52.36 17.01 -16.40
N ALA A 45 -52.02 17.58 -17.56
CA ALA A 45 -52.71 17.31 -18.81
C ALA A 45 -52.67 15.83 -19.21
N PHE A 46 -51.52 15.18 -19.00
CA PHE A 46 -51.39 13.75 -19.18
C PHE A 46 -52.30 12.98 -18.20
N LEU A 47 -52.22 13.22 -16.89
CA LEU A 47 -53.03 12.45 -15.93
C LEU A 47 -54.54 12.64 -16.12
N ASN A 48 -54.99 13.85 -16.46
CA ASN A 48 -56.40 14.14 -16.73
C ASN A 48 -56.93 13.36 -17.96
N SER A 49 -56.09 13.08 -18.95
CA SER A 49 -56.45 12.26 -20.12
C SER A 49 -56.30 10.75 -19.89
N GLY A 50 -56.01 10.30 -18.66
CA GLY A 50 -55.77 8.90 -18.32
C GLY A 50 -56.98 7.99 -18.53
N ASN A 51 -58.16 8.38 -18.02
CA ASN A 51 -59.37 7.55 -18.09
C ASN A 51 -59.76 7.22 -19.54
N ARG A 52 -59.74 8.22 -20.43
CA ARG A 52 -60.02 8.04 -21.86
C ARG A 52 -59.05 7.06 -22.52
N ARG A 53 -57.77 7.12 -22.18
CA ARG A 53 -56.76 6.21 -22.73
C ARG A 53 -56.93 4.78 -22.25
N LEU A 54 -57.38 4.59 -21.01
CA LEU A 54 -57.75 3.28 -20.48
C LEU A 54 -59.01 2.75 -21.16
N GLU A 55 -60.02 3.58 -21.41
CA GLU A 55 -61.24 3.21 -22.13
C GLU A 55 -60.92 2.76 -23.57
N VAL A 56 -60.12 3.54 -24.30
CA VAL A 56 -59.65 3.20 -25.65
C VAL A 56 -58.89 1.87 -25.64
N ALA A 57 -57.95 1.69 -24.70
CA ALA A 57 -57.21 0.44 -24.58
C ALA A 57 -58.13 -0.75 -24.23
N ASN A 58 -59.14 -0.56 -23.38
CA ASN A 58 -60.11 -1.59 -23.02
C ASN A 58 -60.96 -2.01 -24.23
N ILE A 59 -61.49 -1.05 -25.00
CA ILE A 59 -62.29 -1.33 -26.20
C ILE A 59 -61.46 -2.07 -27.26
N LEU A 60 -60.21 -1.67 -27.49
CA LEU A 60 -59.31 -2.35 -28.42
C LEU A 60 -58.92 -3.75 -27.96
N THR A 61 -58.69 -3.96 -26.66
CA THR A 61 -58.34 -5.28 -26.12
C THR A 61 -59.53 -6.24 -26.11
N GLN A 62 -60.74 -5.77 -25.79
CA GLN A 62 -61.98 -6.56 -25.86
C GLN A 62 -62.26 -7.02 -27.30
N ASN A 63 -62.06 -6.13 -28.28
CA ASN A 63 -62.30 -6.41 -29.70
C ASN A 63 -61.06 -6.95 -30.45
N SER A 64 -60.02 -7.38 -29.74
CA SER A 64 -58.75 -7.82 -30.34
C SER A 64 -58.90 -8.96 -31.35
N ASN A 65 -59.67 -9.99 -31.01
CA ASN A 65 -59.94 -11.13 -31.90
C ASN A 65 -60.61 -10.68 -33.20
N PHE A 66 -61.57 -9.75 -33.10
CA PHE A 66 -62.30 -9.21 -34.24
C PHE A 66 -61.38 -8.39 -35.17
N LEU A 67 -60.54 -7.53 -34.60
CA LEU A 67 -59.56 -6.71 -35.33
C LEU A 67 -58.52 -7.59 -36.06
N VAL A 68 -57.98 -8.60 -35.38
CA VAL A 68 -57.00 -9.52 -35.96
C VAL A 68 -57.65 -10.41 -37.03
N ALA A 69 -58.87 -10.91 -36.79
CA ALA A 69 -59.57 -11.75 -37.77
C ALA A 69 -59.87 -11.00 -39.08
N LYS A 70 -60.44 -9.80 -38.99
CA LYS A 70 -60.80 -9.00 -40.17
C LYS A 70 -59.59 -8.52 -40.98
N SER A 71 -58.52 -8.15 -40.29
CA SER A 71 -57.26 -7.80 -40.98
C SER A 71 -56.60 -9.02 -41.63
N ALA A 72 -56.63 -10.18 -40.98
CA ALA A 72 -56.14 -11.43 -41.54
C ALA A 72 -56.95 -11.90 -42.77
N GLU A 73 -58.28 -11.77 -42.75
CA GLU A 73 -59.17 -12.07 -43.90
C GLU A 73 -58.80 -11.26 -45.16
N ARG A 74 -58.28 -10.04 -44.98
CA ARG A 74 -57.88 -9.16 -46.11
C ARG A 74 -56.58 -9.61 -46.78
N ILE A 75 -55.69 -10.29 -46.05
CA ILE A 75 -54.35 -10.67 -46.54
C ILE A 75 -54.19 -12.17 -46.80
N PHE A 76 -55.01 -13.02 -46.20
CA PHE A 76 -54.95 -14.47 -46.36
C PHE A 76 -56.15 -15.01 -47.12
N THR A 77 -55.92 -16.02 -47.96
CA THR A 77 -56.95 -16.72 -48.75
C THR A 77 -56.86 -18.23 -48.60
N GLY A 78 -57.99 -18.94 -48.74
CA GLY A 78 -58.01 -20.40 -48.77
C GLY A 78 -58.06 -21.12 -47.41
N GLY A 79 -58.61 -20.49 -46.37
CA GLY A 79 -58.86 -21.13 -45.07
C GLY A 79 -59.24 -20.14 -43.95
N SER A 80 -59.70 -20.64 -42.79
CA SER A 80 -59.97 -19.80 -41.61
C SER A 80 -58.66 -19.40 -40.93
N ALA A 81 -58.22 -18.16 -41.19
CA ALA A 81 -56.97 -17.63 -40.67
C ALA A 81 -56.92 -17.64 -39.13
N ILE A 82 -58.03 -17.32 -38.46
CA ILE A 82 -58.06 -17.15 -36.99
C ILE A 82 -57.73 -18.44 -36.21
N SER A 83 -57.89 -19.61 -36.81
CA SER A 83 -57.61 -20.90 -36.16
C SER A 83 -56.14 -21.09 -35.75
N TYR A 84 -55.22 -20.30 -36.32
CA TYR A 84 -53.80 -20.33 -36.01
C TYR A 84 -53.37 -19.29 -34.95
N LEU A 85 -54.30 -18.53 -34.37
CA LEU A 85 -53.98 -17.53 -33.34
C LEU A 85 -53.70 -18.25 -32.00
N GLU A 86 -52.43 -18.25 -31.59
CA GLU A 86 -52.01 -18.69 -30.27
C GLU A 86 -51.90 -17.47 -29.35
N LYS A 87 -52.83 -17.32 -28.40
CA LYS A 87 -52.63 -16.38 -27.30
C LYS A 87 -51.67 -17.03 -26.30
N PRO A 88 -50.69 -16.29 -25.76
CA PRO A 88 -49.85 -16.83 -24.70
C PRO A 88 -50.74 -17.15 -23.49
N GLU A 89 -50.85 -18.42 -23.13
CA GLU A 89 -51.34 -18.83 -21.81
C GLU A 89 -50.34 -18.31 -20.78
N ILE A 90 -50.68 -17.21 -20.12
CA ILE A 90 -49.90 -16.76 -18.99
C ILE A 90 -50.13 -17.79 -17.88
N VAL A 91 -49.11 -18.60 -17.60
CA VAL A 91 -49.05 -19.48 -16.42
C VAL A 91 -49.01 -18.58 -15.18
N THR A 92 -50.18 -18.14 -14.76
CA THR A 92 -50.45 -17.62 -13.41
C THR A 92 -51.84 -18.06 -13.03
N SER A 93 -51.88 -19.04 -12.14
CA SER A 93 -53.00 -19.33 -11.27
C SER A 93 -53.31 -18.10 -10.41
N MET A 94 -54.18 -17.20 -10.88
CA MET A 94 -55.07 -16.39 -10.02
C MET A 94 -56.12 -15.64 -10.84
N SER A 95 -57.37 -16.10 -10.68
CA SER A 95 -58.61 -15.31 -10.56
C SER A 95 -58.76 -14.03 -11.40
N THR A 96 -59.09 -14.17 -12.68
CA THR A 96 -60.14 -13.37 -13.30
C THR A 96 -60.73 -14.20 -14.45
N SER A 97 -61.67 -15.08 -14.10
CA SER A 97 -62.62 -15.61 -15.08
C SER A 97 -63.37 -14.43 -15.70
N LYS A 98 -63.00 -14.05 -16.92
CA LYS A 98 -63.89 -13.27 -17.76
C LYS A 98 -64.97 -14.23 -18.24
N ASP A 99 -66.16 -14.11 -17.67
CA ASP A 99 -67.38 -14.77 -18.13
C ASP A 99 -67.58 -14.45 -19.61
N ILE A 100 -67.24 -15.42 -20.47
CA ILE A 100 -67.59 -15.44 -21.88
C ILE A 100 -68.83 -16.29 -22.01
N THR A 101 -69.98 -15.71 -21.66
CA THR A 101 -71.29 -16.14 -22.13
C THR A 101 -72.21 -14.93 -22.08
N THR A 102 -72.88 -14.63 -23.20
CA THR A 102 -73.98 -13.65 -23.39
C THR A 102 -73.73 -12.32 -24.13
N VAL A 103 -72.95 -12.26 -25.23
CA VAL A 103 -73.19 -11.22 -26.28
C VAL A 103 -72.84 -11.75 -27.70
N ALA A 104 -73.35 -12.93 -28.07
CA ALA A 104 -73.19 -13.47 -29.43
C ALA A 104 -74.50 -13.51 -30.25
N GLN A 105 -75.58 -12.90 -29.75
CA GLN A 105 -76.86 -12.83 -30.45
C GLN A 105 -77.51 -11.47 -30.25
N LYS A 106 -77.04 -10.49 -31.01
CA LYS A 106 -77.77 -9.30 -31.46
C LYS A 106 -76.78 -8.46 -32.25
N ILE A 107 -76.69 -8.76 -33.55
CA ILE A 107 -76.39 -7.91 -34.72
C ILE A 107 -76.21 -8.92 -35.87
N THR A 108 -77.30 -9.59 -36.18
CA THR A 108 -77.57 -10.16 -37.50
C THR A 108 -78.86 -9.48 -37.92
N ASP A 109 -78.90 -9.02 -39.17
CA ASP A 109 -79.99 -8.30 -39.82
C ASP A 109 -80.05 -6.79 -39.59
N ASN A 110 -79.10 -6.12 -40.25
CA ASN A 110 -79.52 -5.11 -41.21
C ASN A 110 -78.47 -4.94 -42.31
N SER A 111 -78.73 -5.65 -43.40
CA SER A 111 -78.13 -5.45 -44.70
C SER A 111 -78.48 -4.07 -45.24
N ARG A 112 -77.49 -3.17 -45.30
CA ARG A 112 -77.31 -2.23 -46.41
C ARG A 112 -75.91 -1.64 -46.34
N VAL A 113 -75.06 -2.32 -47.09
CA VAL A 113 -73.80 -1.83 -47.62
C VAL A 113 -74.04 -0.47 -48.27
N SER A 114 -73.58 0.61 -47.63
CA SER A 114 -73.05 1.75 -48.36
C SER A 114 -71.55 1.51 -48.47
N VAL A 115 -71.13 1.07 -49.65
CA VAL A 115 -69.74 1.07 -50.08
C VAL A 115 -69.24 2.51 -49.93
N VAL A 116 -68.56 2.81 -48.82
CA VAL A 116 -67.72 4.00 -48.74
C VAL A 116 -66.53 3.73 -49.65
N ASN A 117 -66.48 4.54 -50.71
CA ASN A 117 -65.58 4.45 -51.85
C ASN A 117 -64.15 4.05 -51.48
N ASP A 118 -63.68 3.07 -52.26
CA ASP A 118 -62.34 2.52 -52.29
C ASP A 118 -61.36 3.58 -52.83
N THR A 119 -60.76 4.37 -51.93
CA THR A 119 -59.66 5.28 -52.30
C THR A 119 -58.45 5.13 -51.38
N GLN A 120 -58.11 3.90 -51.00
CA GLN A 120 -56.75 3.59 -50.57
C GLN A 120 -56.16 2.59 -51.56
N ALA A 121 -55.32 3.12 -52.45
CA ALA A 121 -54.60 2.31 -53.43
C ALA A 121 -53.85 1.18 -52.72
N LEU A 122 -54.10 -0.06 -53.17
CA LEU A 122 -53.28 -1.20 -52.78
C LEU A 122 -51.82 -0.90 -53.12
N PRO A 123 -50.86 -1.15 -52.21
CA PRO A 123 -49.46 -0.93 -52.51
C PRO A 123 -49.04 -1.79 -53.72
N PRO A 124 -48.18 -1.26 -54.61
CA PRO A 124 -47.73 -1.97 -55.81
C PRO A 124 -47.08 -3.30 -55.42
N GLY A 125 -47.53 -4.40 -56.03
CA GLY A 125 -47.00 -5.74 -55.77
C GLY A 125 -47.72 -6.56 -54.68
N PHE A 126 -48.83 -6.07 -54.12
CA PHE A 126 -49.63 -6.87 -53.18
C PHE A 126 -50.22 -8.13 -53.84
N LYS A 127 -49.99 -9.30 -53.22
CA LYS A 127 -50.66 -10.57 -53.55
C LYS A 127 -51.18 -11.21 -52.26
N PRO A 128 -52.44 -11.69 -52.22
CA PRO A 128 -52.96 -12.39 -51.06
C PRO A 128 -52.21 -13.70 -50.85
N ILE A 129 -51.93 -14.02 -49.59
CA ILE A 129 -51.16 -15.20 -49.19
C ILE A 129 -52.11 -16.38 -49.03
N ASN A 130 -51.83 -17.50 -49.71
CA ASN A 130 -52.64 -18.71 -49.55
C ASN A 130 -52.23 -19.47 -48.27
N VAL A 131 -53.19 -19.72 -47.37
CA VAL A 131 -52.96 -20.36 -46.06
C VAL A 131 -52.27 -21.72 -46.19
N ILE A 132 -52.68 -22.54 -47.16
CA ILE A 132 -52.16 -23.90 -47.39
C ILE A 132 -50.69 -23.84 -47.85
N LYS A 133 -50.37 -22.93 -48.77
CA LYS A 133 -48.99 -22.76 -49.27
C LYS A 133 -48.06 -22.12 -48.22
N TYR A 134 -48.62 -21.28 -47.35
CA TYR A 134 -47.85 -20.60 -46.31
C TYR A 134 -47.46 -21.55 -45.17
N GLY A 135 -48.35 -22.48 -44.81
CA GLY A 135 -48.10 -23.49 -43.80
C GLY A 135 -48.29 -22.98 -42.36
N PRO A 136 -48.52 -23.90 -41.40
CA PRO A 136 -49.02 -23.56 -40.07
C PRO A 136 -48.05 -22.72 -39.24
N ALA A 137 -46.74 -23.02 -39.28
CA ALA A 137 -45.74 -22.31 -38.47
C ALA A 137 -45.56 -20.83 -38.89
N ARG A 138 -45.61 -20.54 -40.19
CA ARG A 138 -45.54 -19.16 -40.69
C ARG A 138 -46.84 -18.41 -40.44
N MET A 139 -47.98 -19.10 -40.56
CA MET A 139 -49.30 -18.55 -40.24
C MET A 139 -49.40 -18.11 -38.77
N LYS A 140 -48.97 -18.96 -37.83
CA LYS A 140 -48.91 -18.63 -36.39
C LYS A 140 -48.07 -17.37 -36.12
N LYS A 141 -46.90 -17.23 -36.77
CA LYS A 141 -46.06 -16.03 -36.65
C LYS A 141 -46.79 -14.78 -37.13
N SER A 142 -47.41 -14.83 -38.32
CA SER A 142 -48.12 -13.67 -38.86
C SER A 142 -49.29 -13.20 -38.00
N LEU A 143 -50.08 -14.12 -37.43
CA LEU A 143 -51.18 -13.73 -36.52
C LEU A 143 -50.67 -13.23 -35.17
N ARG A 144 -49.61 -13.84 -34.63
CA ARG A 144 -48.93 -13.36 -33.43
C ARG A 144 -48.40 -11.95 -33.64
N ASP A 145 -47.82 -11.66 -34.80
CA ASP A 145 -47.27 -10.34 -35.09
C ASP A 145 -48.39 -9.28 -35.22
N LEU A 146 -49.55 -9.62 -35.82
CA LEU A 146 -50.76 -8.75 -35.81
C LEU A 146 -51.26 -8.47 -34.39
N ASP A 147 -51.31 -9.50 -33.54
CA ASP A 147 -51.66 -9.33 -32.11
C ASP A 147 -50.62 -8.48 -31.36
N TRP A 148 -49.32 -8.64 -31.67
CA TRP A 148 -48.26 -7.81 -31.09
C TRP A 148 -48.39 -6.33 -31.48
N PHE A 149 -48.71 -6.02 -32.74
CA PHE A 149 -48.96 -4.64 -33.14
C PHE A 149 -50.11 -4.03 -32.33
N LEU A 150 -51.22 -4.75 -32.16
CA LEU A 150 -52.35 -4.26 -31.37
C LEU A 150 -51.99 -4.10 -29.89
N ARG A 151 -51.26 -5.06 -29.32
CA ARG A 151 -50.85 -5.03 -27.91
C ARG A 151 -49.87 -3.90 -27.61
N TYR A 152 -48.86 -3.69 -28.46
CA TYR A 152 -47.94 -2.56 -28.29
C TYR A 152 -48.62 -1.23 -28.56
N LEU A 153 -49.61 -1.18 -29.45
CA LEU A 153 -50.41 0.02 -29.68
C LEU A 153 -51.23 0.39 -28.44
N THR A 154 -51.89 -0.58 -27.78
CA THR A 154 -52.60 -0.29 -26.53
C THR A 154 -51.64 0.13 -25.41
N TYR A 155 -50.46 -0.49 -25.32
CA TYR A 155 -49.42 -0.05 -24.38
C TYR A 155 -48.93 1.37 -24.65
N ALA A 156 -48.73 1.72 -25.92
CA ALA A 156 -48.31 3.07 -26.32
C ALA A 156 -49.34 4.13 -25.95
N ILE A 157 -50.63 3.84 -26.19
CA ILE A 157 -51.74 4.73 -25.82
C ILE A 157 -51.74 4.97 -24.32
N VAL A 158 -51.68 3.91 -23.51
CA VAL A 158 -51.66 4.01 -22.04
C VAL A 158 -50.41 4.75 -21.54
N ALA A 159 -49.24 4.46 -22.12
CA ALA A 159 -47.97 5.14 -21.81
C ALA A 159 -47.95 6.63 -22.24
N GLY A 160 -48.78 6.99 -23.22
CA GLY A 160 -48.94 8.31 -23.83
C GLY A 160 -47.75 8.81 -24.64
N ASP A 161 -46.83 7.92 -25.01
CA ASP A 161 -45.73 8.20 -25.93
C ASP A 161 -45.61 7.04 -26.92
N PRO A 162 -45.41 7.29 -28.22
CA PRO A 162 -45.30 6.24 -29.23
C PRO A 162 -43.93 5.57 -29.27
N ASN A 163 -43.03 5.81 -28.29
CA ASN A 163 -41.65 5.33 -28.35
C ASN A 163 -41.54 3.80 -28.39
N ILE A 164 -42.44 3.09 -27.70
CA ILE A 164 -42.51 1.63 -27.75
C ILE A 164 -42.79 1.12 -29.18
N LEU A 165 -43.52 1.89 -29.99
CA LEU A 165 -43.81 1.56 -31.37
C LEU A 165 -42.62 1.88 -32.26
N SER A 166 -42.07 3.09 -32.17
CA SER A 166 -40.97 3.53 -33.03
C SER A 166 -39.72 2.66 -32.86
N VAL A 167 -39.37 2.26 -31.64
CA VAL A 167 -38.16 1.45 -31.38
C VAL A 167 -38.32 0.01 -31.89
N ASN A 168 -39.50 -0.58 -31.76
CA ASN A 168 -39.72 -2.00 -32.05
C ASN A 168 -40.15 -2.28 -33.50
N ILE A 169 -40.74 -1.30 -34.18
CA ILE A 169 -41.31 -1.47 -35.53
C ILE A 169 -40.35 -0.99 -36.60
N LYS A 170 -39.54 0.02 -36.31
CA LYS A 170 -38.62 0.57 -37.30
C LYS A 170 -37.54 -0.45 -37.68
N GLY A 171 -37.33 -0.64 -38.99
CA GLY A 171 -36.43 -1.66 -39.52
C GLY A 171 -36.99 -3.09 -39.47
N LEU A 172 -38.16 -3.32 -38.86
CA LEU A 172 -38.81 -4.64 -38.83
C LEU A 172 -39.21 -5.09 -40.25
N ARG A 173 -39.55 -4.15 -41.14
CA ARG A 173 -39.93 -4.44 -42.53
C ARG A 173 -38.87 -5.25 -43.26
N GLU A 174 -37.60 -4.84 -43.14
CA GLU A 174 -36.45 -5.51 -43.79
C GLU A 174 -36.21 -6.91 -43.23
N LEU A 175 -36.46 -7.11 -41.93
CA LEU A 175 -36.36 -8.41 -41.29
C LEU A 175 -37.48 -9.36 -41.73
N ILE A 176 -38.69 -8.84 -41.94
CA ILE A 176 -39.88 -9.61 -42.34
C ILE A 176 -39.89 -9.90 -43.85
N ASP A 177 -39.33 -9.03 -44.70
CA ASP A 177 -39.40 -9.14 -46.16
C ASP A 177 -38.80 -10.46 -46.69
N ASN A 178 -37.83 -11.03 -45.97
CA ASN A 178 -37.24 -12.35 -46.28
C ASN A 178 -38.22 -13.53 -46.06
N ALA A 179 -39.25 -13.35 -45.23
CA ALA A 179 -40.16 -14.42 -44.78
C ALA A 179 -41.62 -14.21 -45.21
N CYS A 180 -42.06 -12.97 -45.36
CA CYS A 180 -43.42 -12.58 -45.71
C CYS A 180 -43.40 -11.31 -46.58
N SER A 181 -44.42 -11.12 -47.42
CA SER A 181 -44.55 -9.89 -48.20
C SER A 181 -44.77 -8.68 -47.29
N SER A 182 -43.84 -7.73 -47.32
CA SER A 182 -43.96 -6.45 -46.61
C SER A 182 -45.22 -5.66 -46.99
N ALA A 183 -45.66 -5.76 -48.25
CA ALA A 183 -46.91 -5.17 -48.72
C ALA A 183 -48.15 -5.74 -48.00
N ALA A 184 -48.16 -7.04 -47.69
CA ALA A 184 -49.26 -7.66 -46.96
C ALA A 184 -49.37 -7.12 -45.52
N ALA A 185 -48.24 -6.93 -44.83
CA ALA A 185 -48.23 -6.34 -43.50
C ALA A 185 -48.75 -4.88 -43.48
N SER A 186 -48.35 -4.04 -44.46
CA SER A 186 -48.87 -2.66 -44.55
C SER A 186 -50.39 -2.64 -44.79
N VAL A 187 -50.90 -3.50 -45.69
CA VAL A 187 -52.36 -3.63 -45.92
C VAL A 187 -53.09 -4.08 -44.65
N ALA A 188 -52.56 -5.07 -43.93
CA ALA A 188 -53.16 -5.54 -42.68
C ALA A 188 -53.25 -4.43 -41.62
N LEU A 189 -52.17 -3.64 -41.44
CA LEU A 189 -52.15 -2.53 -40.49
C LEU A 189 -53.12 -1.40 -40.87
N ARG A 190 -53.25 -1.08 -42.16
CA ARG A 190 -54.23 -0.09 -42.66
C ARG A 190 -55.67 -0.56 -42.43
N GLU A 191 -55.93 -1.84 -42.62
CA GLU A 191 -57.24 -2.45 -42.36
C GLU A 191 -57.56 -2.45 -40.85
N MET A 192 -56.59 -2.84 -40.00
CA MET A 192 -56.74 -2.75 -38.54
C MET A 192 -57.06 -1.33 -38.08
N ARG A 193 -56.38 -0.31 -38.64
CA ARG A 193 -56.68 1.10 -38.35
C ARG A 193 -58.11 1.46 -38.73
N LYS A 194 -58.54 1.12 -39.95
CA LYS A 194 -59.89 1.44 -40.45
C LYS A 194 -60.97 0.86 -39.55
N ILE A 195 -60.83 -0.41 -39.17
CA ILE A 195 -61.80 -1.09 -38.31
C ILE A 195 -61.74 -0.56 -36.88
N ALA A 196 -60.54 -0.29 -36.36
CA ALA A 196 -60.38 0.28 -35.03
C ALA A 196 -61.08 1.64 -34.91
N VAL A 197 -60.99 2.51 -35.92
CA VAL A 197 -61.70 3.80 -35.93
C VAL A 197 -63.22 3.61 -35.91
N ASN A 198 -63.74 2.63 -36.65
CA ASN A 198 -65.19 2.35 -36.66
C ASN A 198 -65.73 1.87 -35.30
N LEU A 199 -64.89 1.35 -34.40
CA LEU A 199 -65.31 0.95 -33.05
C LEU A 199 -65.64 2.18 -32.16
N PHE A 200 -65.15 3.36 -32.51
CA PHE A 200 -65.31 4.58 -31.74
C PHE A 200 -66.19 5.58 -32.49
N SER A 201 -67.47 5.27 -32.72
CA SER A 201 -68.37 6.18 -33.47
C SER A 201 -68.81 7.43 -32.68
N ASN A 202 -68.68 7.41 -31.35
CA ASN A 202 -69.32 8.39 -30.46
C ASN A 202 -68.34 9.39 -29.81
N ASP A 203 -67.03 9.18 -29.89
CA ASP A 203 -66.02 10.04 -29.25
C ASP A 203 -64.89 10.43 -30.23
N GLN A 204 -64.98 11.66 -30.75
CA GLN A 204 -64.03 12.21 -31.70
C GLN A 204 -62.59 12.28 -31.14
N GLN A 205 -62.43 12.57 -29.84
CA GLN A 205 -61.09 12.72 -29.25
C GLN A 205 -60.38 11.36 -29.12
N SER A 206 -61.13 10.31 -28.82
CA SER A 206 -60.63 8.94 -28.84
C SER A 206 -60.27 8.45 -30.24
N ILE A 207 -61.08 8.81 -31.26
CA ILE A 207 -60.77 8.54 -32.67
C ILE A 207 -59.43 9.19 -33.04
N ASP A 208 -59.26 10.47 -32.74
CA ASP A 208 -58.05 11.22 -33.09
C ASP A 208 -56.80 10.60 -32.44
N LEU A 209 -56.89 10.19 -31.17
CA LEU A 209 -55.82 9.46 -30.48
C LEU A 209 -55.48 8.15 -31.20
N VAL A 210 -56.47 7.31 -31.48
CA VAL A 210 -56.27 6.02 -32.15
C VAL A 210 -55.63 6.23 -33.53
N ILE A 211 -56.12 7.19 -34.31
CA ILE A 211 -55.55 7.53 -35.63
C ILE A 211 -54.10 7.95 -35.51
N GLN A 212 -53.75 8.82 -34.55
CA GLN A 212 -52.38 9.27 -34.33
C GLN A 212 -51.44 8.08 -34.09
N TYR A 213 -51.77 7.17 -33.16
CA TYR A 213 -50.91 6.03 -32.86
C TYR A 213 -50.81 5.03 -34.02
N PHE A 214 -51.91 4.70 -34.71
CA PHE A 214 -51.86 3.83 -35.88
C PHE A 214 -51.06 4.43 -37.04
N ASN A 215 -51.12 5.76 -37.24
CA ASN A 215 -50.31 6.43 -38.24
C ASN A 215 -48.81 6.29 -37.92
N VAL A 216 -48.42 6.36 -36.64
CA VAL A 216 -47.02 6.10 -36.24
C VAL A 216 -46.62 4.66 -36.59
N VAL A 217 -47.42 3.67 -36.22
CA VAL A 217 -47.16 2.24 -36.56
C VAL A 217 -46.91 2.05 -38.05
N ILE A 218 -47.81 2.58 -38.89
CA ILE A 218 -47.72 2.43 -40.35
C ILE A 218 -46.49 3.17 -40.89
N SER A 219 -46.26 4.42 -40.45
CA SER A 219 -45.14 5.23 -40.93
C SER A 219 -43.77 4.64 -40.56
N GLU A 220 -43.60 4.16 -39.32
CA GLU A 220 -42.35 3.56 -38.87
C GLU A 220 -42.11 2.20 -39.52
N PHE A 221 -43.17 1.42 -39.80
CA PHE A 221 -43.05 0.17 -40.55
C PHE A 221 -42.66 0.39 -42.01
N GLU A 222 -43.20 1.44 -42.65
CA GLU A 222 -42.85 1.76 -44.05
C GLU A 222 -41.45 2.38 -44.18
N SER A 223 -40.92 2.97 -43.10
CA SER A 223 -39.58 3.53 -43.05
C SER A 223 -38.47 2.47 -43.05
N THR A 224 -37.31 2.82 -43.60
CA THR A 224 -36.12 1.96 -43.58
C THR A 224 -35.50 1.88 -42.19
N GLY A 225 -34.77 0.79 -41.94
CA GLY A 225 -33.97 0.65 -40.74
C GLY A 225 -32.94 1.77 -40.61
N TYR A 226 -32.59 2.12 -39.36
CA TYR A 226 -31.47 3.02 -39.13
C TYR A 226 -30.14 2.34 -39.39
N THR A 227 -29.14 3.14 -39.77
CA THR A 227 -27.74 2.70 -39.79
C THR A 227 -27.22 2.50 -38.37
N ASP A 228 -26.47 1.42 -38.16
CA ASP A 228 -25.79 1.14 -36.89
C ASP A 228 -24.81 2.26 -36.50
N ILE A 229 -24.75 2.55 -35.19
CA ILE A 229 -23.77 3.45 -34.60
C ILE A 229 -22.44 2.70 -34.50
N LEU A 230 -21.44 3.16 -35.25
CA LEU A 230 -20.09 2.61 -35.22
C LEU A 230 -19.18 3.44 -34.32
N ARG A 231 -18.54 2.78 -33.36
CA ARG A 231 -17.52 3.38 -32.50
C ARG A 231 -16.14 2.95 -32.98
N LYS A 232 -15.52 3.80 -33.80
CA LYS A 232 -14.13 3.64 -34.22
C LYS A 232 -13.19 4.14 -33.12
N ARG A 233 -12.01 3.54 -33.02
CA ARG A 233 -10.98 3.94 -32.05
C ARG A 233 -9.74 4.43 -32.79
N THR A 234 -9.06 5.39 -32.18
CA THR A 234 -7.84 5.98 -32.72
C THR A 234 -6.60 5.19 -32.32
N SER A 235 -6.64 4.49 -31.18
CA SER A 235 -5.53 3.71 -30.65
C SER A 235 -5.68 2.22 -30.95
N VAL A 236 -4.56 1.53 -31.14
CA VAL A 236 -4.50 0.11 -31.55
C VAL A 236 -4.97 -0.84 -30.43
N ASP A 237 -4.79 -0.43 -29.18
CA ASP A 237 -5.14 -1.18 -27.96
C ASP A 237 -6.63 -1.13 -27.60
N ALA A 238 -7.37 -0.18 -28.16
CA ALA A 238 -8.80 -0.01 -27.94
C ALA A 238 -9.60 -0.71 -29.04
N GLN A 239 -10.59 -1.51 -28.66
CA GLN A 239 -11.45 -2.22 -29.61
C GLN A 239 -12.55 -1.32 -30.18
N GLY A 240 -12.84 -1.47 -31.48
CA GLY A 240 -14.00 -0.89 -32.13
C GLY A 240 -15.27 -1.68 -31.82
N LEU A 241 -16.41 -1.00 -31.74
CA LEU A 241 -17.70 -1.61 -31.43
C LEU A 241 -18.83 -1.06 -32.32
N ARG A 242 -19.96 -1.77 -32.37
CA ARG A 242 -21.18 -1.34 -33.05
C ARG A 242 -22.40 -1.45 -32.14
N LEU A 243 -23.38 -0.58 -32.34
CA LEU A 243 -24.67 -0.60 -31.65
C LEU A 243 -25.81 -0.31 -32.63
N PRO A 244 -26.88 -1.12 -32.66
CA PRO A 244 -28.09 -0.76 -33.39
C PRO A 244 -28.66 0.54 -32.86
N ARG A 245 -28.90 1.52 -33.74
CA ARG A 245 -29.33 2.86 -33.33
C ARG A 245 -30.67 2.85 -32.56
N ILE A 246 -31.57 1.93 -32.89
CA ILE A 246 -32.83 1.71 -32.17
C ILE A 246 -32.62 1.44 -30.67
N TYR A 247 -31.50 0.80 -30.28
CA TYR A 247 -31.17 0.54 -28.88
C TYR A 247 -30.78 1.83 -28.14
N ALA A 248 -30.19 2.80 -28.84
CA ALA A 248 -29.80 4.08 -28.27
C ALA A 248 -30.97 5.07 -28.19
N GLU A 249 -31.93 4.96 -29.10
CA GLU A 249 -33.16 5.77 -29.09
C GLU A 249 -34.22 5.25 -28.11
N ALA A 250 -34.03 4.03 -27.59
CA ALA A 250 -34.87 3.46 -26.54
C ALA A 250 -34.70 4.25 -25.22
N GLY A 251 -35.82 4.73 -24.67
CA GLY A 251 -35.84 5.51 -23.43
C GLY A 251 -35.76 7.03 -23.61
N SER A 252 -35.25 7.72 -22.60
CA SER A 252 -35.07 9.18 -22.61
C SER A 252 -33.61 9.51 -22.97
N PRO A 253 -33.36 10.26 -24.06
CA PRO A 253 -32.01 10.64 -24.43
C PRO A 253 -31.42 11.58 -23.38
N ASN A 254 -30.12 11.43 -23.10
CA ASN A 254 -29.39 12.38 -22.26
C ASN A 254 -29.28 13.73 -22.99
N GLN A 255 -29.66 14.81 -22.33
CA GLN A 255 -29.53 16.15 -22.89
C GLN A 255 -28.07 16.55 -23.07
N LYS A 256 -27.76 17.15 -24.22
CA LYS A 256 -26.43 17.70 -24.52
C LYS A 256 -26.51 19.22 -24.47
N PHE A 257 -25.63 19.83 -23.68
CA PHE A 257 -25.56 21.27 -23.52
C PHE A 257 -24.51 21.84 -24.47
N VAL A 258 -24.90 22.81 -25.28
CA VAL A 258 -24.03 23.49 -26.24
C VAL A 258 -24.08 24.97 -25.95
N ILE A 259 -22.93 25.64 -25.93
CA ILE A 259 -22.91 27.10 -25.82
C ILE A 259 -22.79 27.73 -27.20
N LYS A 260 -23.61 28.74 -27.46
CA LYS A 260 -23.47 29.64 -28.61
C LYS A 260 -23.57 31.08 -28.11
N PRO A 261 -22.88 32.04 -28.74
CA PRO A 261 -22.87 33.43 -28.29
C PRO A 261 -24.28 34.06 -28.35
N SER A 262 -25.15 33.58 -29.24
CA SER A 262 -26.52 34.06 -29.44
C SER A 262 -27.55 33.53 -28.42
N LEU A 263 -27.17 32.64 -27.50
CA LEU A 263 -28.11 32.07 -26.53
C LEU A 263 -28.56 33.11 -25.49
N SER A 264 -29.74 32.88 -24.91
CA SER A 264 -30.24 33.68 -23.80
C SER A 264 -29.34 33.55 -22.57
N SER A 265 -29.39 34.53 -21.66
CA SER A 265 -28.61 34.48 -20.40
C SER A 265 -28.93 33.23 -19.58
N ASN A 266 -30.21 32.85 -19.50
CA ASN A 266 -30.66 31.67 -18.77
C ASN A 266 -30.11 30.36 -19.38
N GLU A 267 -30.12 30.22 -20.70
CA GLU A 267 -29.54 29.05 -21.37
C GLU A 267 -28.03 28.97 -21.14
N LYS A 268 -27.31 30.11 -21.23
CA LYS A 268 -25.87 30.17 -20.91
C LYS A 268 -25.59 29.74 -19.47
N ASP A 269 -26.44 30.16 -18.53
CA ASP A 269 -26.32 29.75 -17.12
C ASP A 269 -26.58 28.25 -16.92
N LEU A 270 -27.53 27.65 -17.65
CA LEU A 270 -27.78 26.21 -17.62
C LEU A 270 -26.59 25.41 -18.16
N VAL A 271 -25.96 25.90 -19.24
CA VAL A 271 -24.74 25.28 -19.81
C VAL A 271 -23.59 25.35 -18.82
N ILE A 272 -23.37 26.49 -18.17
CA ILE A 272 -22.32 26.65 -17.14
C ILE A 272 -22.57 25.72 -15.95
N LYS A 273 -23.82 25.63 -15.47
CA LYS A 273 -24.20 24.68 -14.41
C LYS A 273 -23.97 23.24 -14.84
N ALA A 274 -24.22 22.89 -16.11
CA ALA A 274 -23.90 21.57 -16.64
C ALA A 274 -22.38 21.30 -16.62
N CYS A 275 -21.53 22.28 -16.97
CA CYS A 275 -20.07 22.16 -16.84
C CYS A 275 -19.65 21.86 -15.39
N TYR A 276 -20.22 22.56 -14.41
CA TYR A 276 -19.90 22.31 -13.00
C TYR A 276 -20.28 20.90 -12.55
N ARG A 277 -21.49 20.46 -12.91
CA ARG A 277 -21.96 19.10 -12.58
C ARG A 277 -21.11 18.02 -13.22
N GLN A 278 -20.64 18.24 -14.44
CA GLN A 278 -19.76 17.29 -15.12
C GLN A 278 -18.36 17.25 -14.48
N VAL A 279 -17.70 18.41 -14.29
CA VAL A 279 -16.30 18.49 -13.85
C VAL A 279 -16.13 18.22 -12.35
N PHE A 280 -17.07 18.69 -11.52
CA PHE A 280 -17.02 18.56 -10.07
C PHE A 280 -17.98 17.48 -9.52
N GLU A 281 -18.66 16.75 -10.40
CA GLU A 281 -19.71 15.76 -10.09
C GLU A 281 -20.99 16.33 -9.46
N ARG A 282 -21.01 17.64 -9.16
CA ARG A 282 -22.10 18.34 -8.50
C ARG A 282 -22.04 19.84 -8.81
N ASP A 283 -23.14 20.54 -8.58
CA ASP A 283 -23.14 22.00 -8.67
C ASP A 283 -22.50 22.64 -7.43
N ILE A 284 -21.28 23.16 -7.61
CA ILE A 284 -20.50 23.83 -6.57
C ILE A 284 -21.02 25.23 -6.25
N THR A 285 -21.71 25.88 -7.18
CA THR A 285 -22.24 27.24 -7.00
C THR A 285 -23.39 27.21 -6.00
N LYS A 286 -24.34 26.29 -6.20
CA LYS A 286 -25.50 26.09 -5.32
C LYS A 286 -25.12 25.52 -3.96
N GLY A 287 -24.15 24.60 -3.91
CA GLY A 287 -23.79 23.91 -2.68
C GLY A 287 -22.90 24.71 -1.73
N TYR A 288 -21.97 25.51 -2.27
CA TYR A 288 -20.91 26.16 -1.49
C TYR A 288 -20.67 27.63 -1.85
N SER A 289 -21.47 28.21 -2.75
CA SER A 289 -21.31 29.60 -3.22
C SER A 289 -19.96 29.89 -3.88
N ILE A 290 -19.31 28.87 -4.45
CA ILE A 290 -18.05 28.99 -5.18
C ILE A 290 -18.36 29.33 -6.64
N SER A 291 -17.82 30.43 -7.16
CA SER A 291 -18.01 30.85 -8.55
C SER A 291 -16.69 31.20 -9.24
N PHE A 292 -16.67 31.08 -10.57
CA PHE A 292 -15.53 31.45 -11.40
C PHE A 292 -15.90 32.64 -12.30
N SER A 293 -16.25 33.77 -11.69
CA SER A 293 -16.84 34.94 -12.36
C SER A 293 -16.11 35.39 -13.64
N THR A 294 -14.77 35.42 -13.61
CA THR A 294 -13.97 35.81 -14.78
C THR A 294 -14.12 34.82 -15.94
N LEU A 295 -13.99 33.52 -15.67
CA LEU A 295 -14.12 32.46 -16.66
C LEU A 295 -15.55 32.37 -17.21
N GLU A 296 -16.56 32.50 -16.33
CA GLU A 296 -17.96 32.50 -16.73
C GLU A 296 -18.27 33.66 -17.70
N SER A 297 -17.77 34.85 -17.40
CA SER A 297 -17.97 36.03 -18.24
C SER A 297 -17.29 35.89 -19.61
N GLN A 298 -16.06 35.36 -19.63
CA GLN A 298 -15.33 35.10 -20.88
C GLN A 298 -16.06 34.09 -21.77
N VAL A 299 -16.61 33.03 -21.18
CA VAL A 299 -17.38 32.00 -21.90
C VAL A 299 -18.72 32.52 -22.38
N LYS A 300 -19.44 33.30 -21.56
CA LYS A 300 -20.71 33.94 -21.95
C LYS A 300 -20.54 34.87 -23.15
N ASN A 301 -19.39 35.54 -23.23
CA ASN A 301 -19.04 36.46 -24.30
C ASN A 301 -18.43 35.74 -25.53
N GLY A 302 -18.15 34.45 -25.45
CA GLY A 302 -17.51 33.67 -26.52
C GLY A 302 -16.01 33.94 -26.70
N GLN A 303 -15.35 34.57 -25.72
CA GLN A 303 -13.89 34.73 -25.71
C GLN A 303 -13.18 33.40 -25.42
N LEU A 304 -13.81 32.55 -24.61
CA LEU A 304 -13.37 31.17 -24.36
C LEU A 304 -14.41 30.20 -24.90
N SER A 305 -13.95 29.11 -25.52
CA SER A 305 -14.81 27.98 -25.86
C SER A 305 -15.15 27.15 -24.61
N VAL A 306 -16.14 26.26 -24.72
CA VAL A 306 -16.48 25.33 -23.61
C VAL A 306 -15.31 24.41 -23.31
N LYS A 307 -14.58 23.97 -24.34
CA LYS A 307 -13.36 23.18 -24.20
C LYS A 307 -12.31 23.89 -23.35
N GLU A 308 -12.06 25.18 -23.62
CA GLU A 308 -11.11 25.97 -22.85
C GLU A 308 -11.61 26.29 -21.45
N PHE A 309 -12.90 26.53 -21.29
CA PHE A 309 -13.52 26.66 -19.98
C PHE A 309 -13.30 25.42 -19.12
N VAL A 310 -13.60 24.24 -19.65
CA VAL A 310 -13.37 22.95 -19.00
C VAL A 310 -11.89 22.74 -18.67
N ARG A 311 -10.98 23.15 -19.56
CA ARG A 311 -9.52 23.13 -19.32
C ARG A 311 -9.14 24.01 -18.12
N CYS A 312 -9.64 25.24 -18.07
CA CYS A 312 -9.40 26.17 -16.97
C CYS A 312 -9.98 25.67 -15.64
N LEU A 313 -11.21 25.13 -15.65
CA LEU A 313 -11.82 24.50 -14.48
C LEU A 313 -10.98 23.33 -13.97
N GLY A 314 -10.51 22.47 -14.88
CA GLY A 314 -9.65 21.35 -14.53
C GLY A 314 -8.32 21.77 -13.91
N LYS A 315 -7.70 22.84 -14.41
CA LYS A 315 -6.44 23.38 -13.85
C LYS A 315 -6.62 24.21 -12.57
N SER A 316 -7.86 24.49 -12.18
CA SER A 316 -8.16 25.31 -11.01
C SER A 316 -7.66 24.68 -9.71
N LYS A 317 -7.38 25.54 -8.72
CA LYS A 317 -7.04 25.12 -7.35
C LYS A 317 -8.17 24.30 -6.70
N ILE A 318 -9.42 24.63 -7.00
CA ILE A 318 -10.59 23.92 -6.44
C ILE A 318 -10.63 22.48 -6.95
N TYR A 319 -10.42 22.25 -8.24
CA TYR A 319 -10.36 20.90 -8.80
C TYR A 319 -9.21 20.10 -8.18
N ARG A 320 -8.05 20.73 -8.02
CA ARG A 320 -6.87 20.12 -7.36
C ARG A 320 -7.19 19.66 -5.94
N GLN A 321 -7.76 20.54 -5.12
CA GLN A 321 -8.10 20.23 -3.72
C GLN A 321 -9.12 19.09 -3.61
N GLN A 322 -10.07 19.01 -4.53
CA GLN A 322 -11.13 17.99 -4.47
C GLN A 322 -10.71 16.65 -5.08
N PHE A 323 -10.03 16.64 -6.23
CA PHE A 323 -9.82 15.45 -7.06
C PHE A 323 -8.36 15.07 -7.30
N PHE A 324 -7.39 15.88 -6.86
CA PHE A 324 -5.97 15.56 -6.98
C PHE A 324 -5.35 15.24 -5.62
N GLU A 325 -5.37 16.18 -4.67
CA GLU A 325 -4.71 16.08 -3.36
C GLU A 325 -5.15 14.91 -2.47
N PRO A 326 -6.45 14.55 -2.37
CA PRO A 326 -6.88 13.44 -1.50
C PRO A 326 -6.72 12.06 -2.15
N PHE A 327 -6.10 11.96 -3.33
CA PHE A 327 -6.03 10.74 -4.13
C PHE A 327 -4.60 10.40 -4.57
N VAL A 328 -4.37 9.12 -4.81
CA VAL A 328 -3.13 8.64 -5.45
C VAL A 328 -3.18 8.93 -6.95
N ASN A 329 -2.05 9.21 -7.59
CA ASN A 329 -1.96 9.47 -9.04
C ASN A 329 -2.74 8.45 -9.89
N SER A 330 -2.71 7.17 -9.54
CA SER A 330 -3.49 6.14 -10.25
C SER A 330 -5.00 6.41 -10.21
N ARG A 331 -5.53 6.85 -9.06
CA ARG A 331 -6.95 7.19 -8.90
C ARG A 331 -7.29 8.54 -9.54
N VAL A 332 -6.37 9.50 -9.51
CA VAL A 332 -6.50 10.80 -10.20
C VAL A 332 -6.75 10.58 -11.70
N VAL A 333 -5.98 9.70 -12.35
CA VAL A 333 -6.18 9.36 -13.77
C VAL A 333 -7.60 8.84 -14.00
N GLU A 334 -8.07 7.89 -13.19
CA GLU A 334 -9.42 7.32 -13.35
C GLU A 334 -10.54 8.35 -13.21
N LEU A 335 -10.43 9.29 -12.27
CA LEU A 335 -11.40 10.36 -12.08
C LEU A 335 -11.31 11.42 -13.19
N ALA A 336 -10.12 11.74 -13.68
CA ALA A 336 -9.97 12.66 -14.81
C ALA A 336 -10.66 12.14 -16.08
N PHE A 337 -10.56 10.83 -16.36
CA PHE A 337 -11.28 10.18 -17.46
C PHE A 337 -12.81 10.30 -17.32
N ARG A 338 -13.33 10.19 -16.09
CA ARG A 338 -14.75 10.42 -15.79
C ARG A 338 -15.15 11.87 -16.12
N HIS A 339 -14.39 12.85 -15.65
CA HIS A 339 -14.75 14.27 -15.74
C HIS A 339 -14.60 14.84 -17.15
N PHE A 340 -13.45 14.60 -17.80
CA PHE A 340 -13.12 15.25 -19.06
C PHE A 340 -13.54 14.44 -20.29
N LEU A 341 -13.57 13.11 -20.18
CA LEU A 341 -13.95 12.23 -21.30
C LEU A 341 -15.29 11.51 -21.07
N GLY A 342 -15.89 11.61 -19.88
CA GLY A 342 -17.18 10.97 -19.61
C GLY A 342 -17.17 9.45 -19.69
N ARG A 343 -16.02 8.78 -19.55
CA ARG A 343 -15.91 7.31 -19.60
C ARG A 343 -14.86 6.76 -18.64
N GLY A 344 -14.86 5.44 -18.45
CA GLY A 344 -13.75 4.73 -17.81
C GLY A 344 -12.57 4.53 -18.75
N LEU A 345 -11.41 4.16 -18.19
CA LEU A 345 -10.29 3.69 -19.00
C LEU A 345 -10.66 2.40 -19.72
N SER A 346 -10.13 2.23 -20.93
CA SER A 346 -10.40 1.07 -21.77
C SER A 346 -9.36 -0.01 -21.54
N SER A 347 -8.07 0.32 -21.60
CA SER A 347 -6.95 -0.64 -21.60
C SER A 347 -5.91 -0.35 -20.51
N LEU A 348 -4.97 -1.28 -20.35
CA LEU A 348 -3.80 -1.09 -19.48
C LEU A 348 -2.75 -0.18 -20.13
N GLU A 349 -2.58 -0.23 -21.46
CA GLU A 349 -1.64 0.65 -22.17
C GLU A 349 -2.07 2.11 -22.07
N GLU A 350 -3.37 2.38 -22.22
CA GLU A 350 -3.97 3.71 -22.03
C GLU A 350 -3.68 4.24 -20.62
N PHE A 351 -3.89 3.41 -19.59
CA PHE A 351 -3.56 3.78 -18.21
C PHE A 351 -2.08 4.17 -18.06
N LYS A 352 -1.16 3.35 -18.59
CA LYS A 352 0.29 3.60 -18.48
C LYS A 352 0.69 4.92 -19.14
N LYS A 353 0.12 5.23 -20.31
CA LYS A 353 0.38 6.49 -21.03
C LYS A 353 0.03 7.70 -20.17
N PHE A 354 -1.20 7.78 -19.69
CA PHE A 354 -1.64 8.94 -18.90
C PHE A 354 -1.05 8.96 -17.48
N PHE A 355 -0.71 7.80 -16.91
CA PHE A 355 -0.01 7.73 -15.64
C PHE A 355 1.43 8.28 -15.73
N ALA A 356 2.13 8.07 -16.85
CA ALA A 356 3.44 8.68 -17.09
C ALA A 356 3.32 10.20 -17.16
N VAL A 357 2.34 10.72 -17.91
CA VAL A 357 2.08 12.16 -18.01
C VAL A 357 1.82 12.80 -16.65
N VAL A 358 0.99 12.19 -15.80
CA VAL A 358 0.73 12.69 -14.44
C VAL A 358 1.99 12.68 -13.59
N SER A 359 2.79 11.63 -13.69
CA SER A 359 4.01 11.49 -12.89
C SER A 359 5.08 12.52 -13.27
N GLU A 360 5.15 12.91 -14.56
CA GLU A 360 6.14 13.87 -15.06
C GLU A 360 5.67 15.33 -14.99
N ARG A 361 4.44 15.60 -15.45
CA ARG A 361 3.92 16.97 -15.66
C ARG A 361 2.84 17.38 -14.65
N GLY A 362 2.46 16.48 -13.75
CA GLY A 362 1.41 16.73 -12.77
C GLY A 362 0.01 16.88 -13.36
N GLN A 363 -0.87 17.56 -12.61
CA GLN A 363 -2.28 17.75 -12.96
C GLN A 363 -2.49 18.52 -14.27
N SER A 364 -1.77 19.63 -14.46
CA SER A 364 -1.95 20.49 -15.64
C SER A 364 -1.64 19.75 -16.93
N GLY A 365 -0.52 18.99 -16.96
CA GLY A 365 -0.14 18.18 -18.11
C GLY A 365 -1.16 17.09 -18.44
N LEU A 366 -1.71 16.41 -17.43
CA LEU A 366 -2.76 15.40 -17.66
C LEU A 366 -4.00 16.00 -18.34
N ILE A 367 -4.45 17.16 -17.86
CA ILE A 367 -5.68 17.80 -18.34
C ILE A 367 -5.49 18.32 -19.76
N ASP A 368 -4.32 18.90 -20.05
CA ASP A 368 -3.98 19.31 -21.40
C ASP A 368 -3.97 18.12 -22.37
N ASP A 369 -3.33 17.02 -22.02
CA ASP A 369 -3.27 15.83 -22.88
C ASP A 369 -4.66 15.19 -23.11
N LEU A 370 -5.55 15.21 -22.12
CA LEU A 370 -6.91 14.69 -22.27
C LEU A 370 -7.76 15.58 -23.19
N ILE A 371 -7.72 16.90 -22.99
CA ILE A 371 -8.55 17.86 -23.74
C ILE A 371 -8.02 18.08 -25.17
N ASN A 372 -6.71 17.94 -25.37
CA ASN A 372 -6.08 18.03 -26.69
C ASN A 372 -6.15 16.71 -27.47
N SER A 373 -6.75 15.66 -26.91
CA SER A 373 -6.91 14.38 -27.60
C SER A 373 -7.92 14.48 -28.75
N ASN A 374 -7.66 13.75 -29.83
CA ASN A 374 -8.60 13.64 -30.96
C ASN A 374 -9.96 13.10 -30.51
N GLU A 375 -9.97 12.19 -29.53
CA GLU A 375 -11.23 11.67 -28.97
C GLU A 375 -12.07 12.79 -28.35
N TYR A 376 -11.47 13.72 -27.62
CA TYR A 376 -12.23 14.85 -27.05
C TYR A 376 -12.87 15.69 -28.16
N ALA A 377 -12.11 15.99 -29.21
CA ALA A 377 -12.59 16.77 -30.36
C ALA A 377 -13.72 16.06 -31.11
N ASP A 378 -13.62 14.74 -31.33
CA ASP A 378 -14.63 13.96 -32.05
C ASP A 378 -15.98 13.91 -31.32
N TYR A 379 -15.97 13.80 -29.98
CA TYR A 379 -17.19 13.63 -29.18
C TYR A 379 -17.83 14.95 -28.73
N PHE A 380 -17.01 15.95 -28.37
CA PHE A 380 -17.50 17.18 -27.76
C PHE A 380 -17.24 18.42 -28.62
N GLY A 381 -16.23 18.36 -29.51
CA GLY A 381 -15.75 19.53 -30.23
C GLY A 381 -15.29 20.62 -29.26
N GLU A 382 -15.67 21.87 -29.54
CA GLU A 382 -15.31 23.03 -28.70
C GLU A 382 -16.49 23.69 -28.00
N GLU A 383 -17.72 23.39 -28.45
CA GLU A 383 -18.95 24.06 -28.00
C GLU A 383 -19.81 23.18 -27.07
N THR A 384 -19.61 21.86 -27.06
CA THR A 384 -20.44 20.92 -26.29
C THR A 384 -19.82 20.63 -24.94
N VAL A 385 -20.62 20.68 -23.88
CA VAL A 385 -20.20 20.26 -22.54
C VAL A 385 -19.95 18.75 -22.53
N PRO A 386 -18.83 18.27 -21.94
CA PRO A 386 -18.63 16.84 -21.78
C PRO A 386 -19.78 16.18 -21.02
N TYR A 387 -20.14 14.97 -21.41
CA TYR A 387 -21.26 14.23 -20.82
C TYR A 387 -20.85 12.78 -20.56
N LEU A 388 -21.53 12.13 -19.60
CA LEU A 388 -21.28 10.73 -19.27
C LEU A 388 -21.76 9.81 -20.40
N ARG A 389 -20.85 8.95 -20.87
CA ARG A 389 -21.07 7.97 -21.94
C ARG A 389 -21.49 6.63 -21.33
N GLY A 390 -22.72 6.60 -20.83
CA GLY A 390 -23.34 5.46 -20.18
C GLY A 390 -23.96 4.43 -21.13
N LEU A 391 -24.64 3.44 -20.55
CA LEU A 391 -25.44 2.46 -21.30
C LEU A 391 -26.52 3.19 -22.12
N GLY A 392 -26.77 2.72 -23.36
CA GLY A 392 -27.74 3.34 -24.28
C GLY A 392 -27.11 4.40 -25.18
N SER A 393 -26.27 5.30 -24.65
CA SER A 393 -25.67 6.37 -25.46
C SER A 393 -24.68 5.88 -26.53
N GLU A 394 -23.88 4.87 -26.21
CA GLU A 394 -22.80 4.35 -27.05
C GLU A 394 -22.63 2.84 -26.86
N PRO A 395 -22.03 2.13 -27.83
CA PRO A 395 -21.62 0.75 -27.63
C PRO A 395 -20.57 0.64 -26.53
N GLN A 396 -20.87 -0.19 -25.52
CA GLN A 396 -20.03 -0.40 -24.35
C GLN A 396 -19.15 -1.65 -24.49
N GLU A 397 -17.91 -1.57 -24.02
CA GLU A 397 -17.03 -2.74 -23.96
C GLU A 397 -17.31 -3.57 -22.69
N CYS A 398 -17.31 -4.89 -22.81
CA CYS A 398 -17.49 -5.77 -21.66
C CYS A 398 -16.27 -5.80 -20.72
N ARG A 399 -15.09 -5.36 -21.21
CA ARG A 399 -13.81 -5.40 -20.50
C ARG A 399 -13.79 -4.51 -19.24
N ASN A 400 -14.47 -3.38 -19.25
CA ASN A 400 -14.53 -2.43 -18.13
C ASN A 400 -15.95 -2.20 -17.60
N TRP A 401 -16.88 -3.12 -17.91
CA TRP A 401 -18.32 -3.02 -17.61
C TRP A 401 -18.64 -2.59 -16.17
N GLY A 402 -18.25 -3.40 -15.19
CA GLY A 402 -18.51 -3.12 -13.77
C GLY A 402 -17.85 -1.83 -13.27
N PRO A 403 -16.53 -1.63 -13.49
CA PRO A 403 -15.82 -0.43 -13.06
C PRO A 403 -16.40 0.86 -13.67
N GLN A 404 -16.80 0.85 -14.94
CA GLN A 404 -17.37 2.03 -15.59
C GLN A 404 -18.74 2.41 -15.00
N ILE A 405 -19.62 1.44 -14.78
CA ILE A 405 -20.93 1.70 -14.14
C ILE A 405 -20.72 2.25 -12.72
N ASN A 406 -19.78 1.66 -11.96
CA ASN A 406 -19.46 2.15 -10.61
C ASN A 406 -18.82 3.54 -10.62
N LEU A 407 -18.10 3.91 -11.68
CA LEU A 407 -17.44 5.22 -11.82
C LEU A 407 -18.45 6.35 -12.02
N PHE A 408 -19.59 6.08 -12.64
CA PHE A 408 -20.62 7.09 -12.89
C PHE A 408 -21.51 7.41 -11.69
N ASN A 409 -21.29 6.75 -10.55
CA ASN A 409 -22.01 7.04 -9.31
C ASN A 409 -21.36 8.16 -8.52
N TYR A 410 -22.15 8.92 -7.75
CA TYR A 410 -21.67 9.91 -6.78
C TYR A 410 -20.77 9.30 -5.69
N SER A 411 -20.80 7.97 -5.53
CA SER A 411 -19.95 7.26 -4.58
C SER A 411 -18.51 7.05 -5.07
N ALA A 412 -18.23 7.32 -6.35
CA ALA A 412 -16.93 7.09 -6.96
C ALA A 412 -15.76 7.83 -6.26
N PRO A 413 -15.87 9.11 -5.86
CA PRO A 413 -14.78 9.82 -5.16
C PRO A 413 -14.47 9.25 -3.76
N PHE A 414 -15.39 8.54 -3.13
CA PHE A 414 -15.12 7.92 -1.82
C PHE A 414 -14.23 6.68 -1.96
N ARG A 415 -14.13 6.08 -3.15
CA ARG A 415 -13.19 4.99 -3.39
C ARG A 415 -11.78 5.53 -3.60
N LYS A 416 -10.91 5.28 -2.62
CA LYS A 416 -9.49 5.70 -2.63
C LYS A 416 -8.56 4.74 -3.38
N VAL A 417 -8.96 3.47 -3.53
CA VAL A 417 -8.17 2.46 -4.23
C VAL A 417 -8.50 2.45 -5.72
N PRO A 418 -7.49 2.45 -6.62
CA PRO A 418 -7.73 2.45 -8.06
C PRO A 418 -8.38 1.15 -8.54
N GLN A 419 -9.35 1.28 -9.45
CA GLN A 419 -10.17 0.19 -9.97
C GLN A 419 -9.62 -0.43 -11.26
N PHE A 420 -9.24 0.42 -12.21
CA PHE A 420 -8.98 0.00 -13.59
C PHE A 420 -7.61 -0.66 -13.70
N VAL A 421 -6.56 -0.05 -13.15
CA VAL A 421 -5.20 -0.63 -13.19
C VAL A 421 -5.14 -1.97 -12.46
N THR A 422 -5.82 -2.10 -11.32
CA THR A 422 -5.85 -3.35 -10.56
C THR A 422 -6.59 -4.44 -11.33
N LEU A 423 -7.74 -4.12 -11.90
CA LEU A 423 -8.53 -5.04 -12.73
C LEU A 423 -7.79 -5.47 -14.01
N PHE A 424 -7.27 -4.52 -14.78
CA PHE A 424 -6.56 -4.83 -16.04
C PHE A 424 -5.28 -5.63 -15.80
N SER A 425 -4.56 -5.36 -14.71
CA SER A 425 -3.43 -6.19 -14.29
C SER A 425 -3.89 -7.59 -13.91
N ASN A 426 -4.97 -7.71 -13.13
CA ASN A 426 -5.49 -9.00 -12.67
C ASN A 426 -6.03 -9.87 -13.81
N TYR A 427 -6.50 -9.30 -14.92
CA TYR A 427 -6.84 -10.08 -16.12
C TYR A 427 -5.64 -10.84 -16.69
N LYS A 428 -4.43 -10.29 -16.58
CA LYS A 428 -3.19 -10.93 -17.07
C LYS A 428 -2.59 -11.88 -16.02
N GLN A 429 -2.76 -11.58 -14.73
CA GLN A 429 -2.19 -12.37 -13.62
C GLN A 429 -3.01 -13.62 -13.27
N ALA A 430 -2.45 -14.50 -12.44
CA ALA A 430 -3.15 -15.66 -11.88
C ALA A 430 -4.24 -15.26 -10.86
N LEU A 431 -5.00 -16.23 -10.35
CA LEU A 431 -5.95 -15.97 -9.27
C LEU A 431 -5.23 -15.36 -8.05
N PRO A 432 -5.81 -14.32 -7.42
CA PRO A 432 -5.21 -13.65 -6.28
C PRO A 432 -5.22 -14.53 -5.02
N ASP A 433 -4.27 -14.34 -4.10
CA ASP A 433 -4.33 -14.94 -2.76
C ASP A 433 -5.33 -14.18 -1.88
N GLN A 434 -6.58 -14.63 -1.88
CA GLN A 434 -7.66 -14.13 -1.03
C GLN A 434 -8.69 -15.24 -0.78
N HIS A 435 -9.59 -15.03 0.18
CA HIS A 435 -10.74 -15.92 0.39
C HIS A 435 -11.57 -16.16 -0.90
N PRO A 436 -12.12 -17.37 -1.13
CA PRO A 436 -12.95 -17.67 -2.30
C PRO A 436 -14.15 -16.73 -2.51
N TYR A 437 -14.73 -16.23 -1.42
CA TYR A 437 -15.86 -15.29 -1.43
C TYR A 437 -15.47 -13.81 -1.50
N GLY A 438 -14.19 -13.52 -1.68
CA GLY A 438 -13.67 -12.16 -1.79
C GLY A 438 -12.89 -11.71 -0.55
N ARG A 439 -12.06 -10.70 -0.76
CA ARG A 439 -11.06 -10.20 0.20
C ARG A 439 -11.59 -9.87 1.60
N GLY A 440 -12.82 -9.38 1.71
CA GLY A 440 -13.40 -8.95 2.99
C GLY A 440 -13.77 -10.09 3.96
N ASN A 441 -13.65 -11.35 3.52
CA ASN A 441 -14.01 -12.53 4.32
C ASN A 441 -12.84 -13.14 5.09
N ASP A 442 -11.60 -12.77 4.78
CA ASP A 442 -10.45 -13.16 5.61
C ASP A 442 -10.36 -12.24 6.84
N PRO A 443 -10.23 -12.79 8.07
CA PRO A 443 -9.96 -11.98 9.25
C PRO A 443 -8.51 -11.50 9.25
N LEU A 444 -8.24 -10.42 9.97
CA LEU A 444 -6.86 -10.05 10.31
C LEU A 444 -6.29 -11.09 11.29
N LEU A 445 -5.13 -11.67 10.97
CA LEU A 445 -4.48 -12.69 11.80
C LEU A 445 -3.72 -12.06 12.99
N ILE A 446 -4.48 -11.59 13.98
CA ILE A 446 -4.02 -10.98 15.24
C ILE A 446 -4.32 -11.88 16.45
N GLN A 447 -3.81 -11.51 17.63
CA GLN A 447 -3.96 -12.31 18.86
C GLN A 447 -5.43 -12.48 19.28
N PHE A 448 -6.21 -11.39 19.31
CA PHE A 448 -7.63 -11.38 19.70
C PHE A 448 -8.48 -10.55 18.74
N GLY A 449 -9.79 -10.82 18.74
CA GLY A 449 -10.77 -10.07 17.97
C GLY A 449 -11.01 -10.62 16.57
N ALA A 450 -12.27 -10.76 16.20
CA ALA A 450 -12.71 -11.13 14.86
C ALA A 450 -12.86 -9.87 14.01
N ILE A 451 -11.73 -9.27 13.63
CA ILE A 451 -11.69 -8.02 12.87
C ILE A 451 -11.62 -8.34 11.37
N PHE A 452 -12.62 -7.85 10.64
CA PHE A 452 -12.70 -7.93 9.18
C PHE A 452 -12.65 -6.54 8.57
N LEU A 453 -12.15 -6.44 7.34
CA LEU A 453 -12.19 -5.20 6.58
C LEU A 453 -13.65 -4.82 6.28
N LYS A 454 -14.05 -3.59 6.60
CA LYS A 454 -15.38 -3.05 6.28
C LYS A 454 -15.41 -2.50 4.87
N ASP A 455 -16.22 -3.10 4.00
CA ASP A 455 -16.37 -2.63 2.62
C ASP A 455 -17.24 -1.37 2.48
N THR A 456 -17.96 -0.94 3.52
CA THR A 456 -18.88 0.21 3.48
C THR A 456 -18.20 1.57 3.67
N GLN A 457 -17.14 1.66 4.48
CA GLN A 457 -16.46 2.94 4.78
C GLN A 457 -15.38 3.29 3.74
N ASN A 458 -14.73 2.28 3.16
CA ASN A 458 -13.76 2.43 2.08
C ASN A 458 -13.83 1.19 1.19
N PRO A 459 -14.64 1.20 0.11
CA PRO A 459 -14.90 0.01 -0.68
C PRO A 459 -13.61 -0.50 -1.33
N ARG A 460 -13.09 -1.61 -0.81
CA ARG A 460 -11.92 -2.34 -1.34
C ARG A 460 -12.29 -3.74 -1.78
N SER A 461 -13.53 -3.91 -2.24
CA SER A 461 -13.99 -5.16 -2.82
C SER A 461 -13.18 -5.49 -4.07
N ASN A 462 -12.73 -6.74 -4.15
CA ASN A 462 -12.00 -7.33 -5.26
C ASN A 462 -12.59 -8.73 -5.53
N PRO A 463 -13.72 -8.82 -6.24
CA PRO A 463 -14.31 -10.11 -6.56
C PRO A 463 -13.41 -10.87 -7.54
N ALA A 464 -13.16 -12.15 -7.27
CA ALA A 464 -12.43 -13.03 -8.16
C ALA A 464 -13.23 -14.35 -8.36
N PRO A 465 -13.27 -14.90 -9.57
CA PRO A 465 -14.02 -16.11 -9.86
C PRO A 465 -13.27 -17.35 -9.38
N PHE A 466 -13.48 -17.74 -8.12
CA PHE A 466 -12.96 -19.02 -7.60
C PHE A 466 -13.90 -20.18 -7.97
N GLY A 467 -13.34 -21.21 -8.59
CA GLY A 467 -14.03 -22.47 -8.86
C GLY A 467 -14.37 -23.23 -7.57
N LYS A 468 -15.22 -24.27 -7.69
CA LYS A 468 -15.56 -25.16 -6.59
C LYS A 468 -14.32 -25.85 -6.02
N ASP A 469 -13.47 -26.37 -6.92
CA ASP A 469 -12.31 -27.19 -6.57
C ASP A 469 -11.06 -26.30 -6.61
N THR A 470 -10.92 -25.48 -5.56
CA THR A 470 -9.78 -24.57 -5.41
C THR A 470 -9.13 -24.78 -4.05
N ARG A 471 -7.80 -24.66 -4.01
CA ARG A 471 -7.02 -24.76 -2.78
C ARG A 471 -6.09 -23.56 -2.66
N ARG A 472 -6.21 -22.87 -1.54
CA ARG A 472 -5.38 -21.75 -1.15
C ARG A 472 -4.02 -22.24 -0.69
N LEU A 473 -2.97 -21.52 -1.07
CA LEU A 473 -1.61 -21.77 -0.63
C LEU A 473 -1.44 -21.22 0.78
N LEU A 474 -1.39 -22.11 1.78
CA LEU A 474 -1.18 -21.74 3.17
C LEU A 474 0.30 -21.92 3.53
N ILE A 475 0.84 -20.94 4.26
CA ILE A 475 2.23 -20.92 4.70
C ILE A 475 2.30 -21.49 6.12
N ARG A 476 3.13 -22.50 6.34
CA ARG A 476 3.31 -23.10 7.67
C ARG A 476 3.94 -22.06 8.63
N LYS A 477 3.38 -21.93 9.84
CA LYS A 477 4.00 -21.19 10.94
C LYS A 477 5.04 -22.07 11.63
N GLY A 478 6.26 -22.07 11.08
CA GLY A 478 7.37 -22.91 11.48
C GLY A 478 8.23 -23.26 10.25
N PRO A 479 9.04 -24.34 10.31
CA PRO A 479 9.78 -24.83 9.15
C PRO A 479 8.85 -25.16 7.99
N GLY A 480 9.11 -24.60 6.81
CA GLY A 480 8.28 -24.79 5.61
C GLY A 480 8.20 -26.25 5.14
N ILE A 481 9.18 -27.08 5.51
CA ILE A 481 9.26 -28.51 5.20
C ILE A 481 8.10 -29.27 5.86
N TYR A 482 7.60 -28.79 7.01
CA TYR A 482 6.49 -29.42 7.75
C TYR A 482 5.12 -28.98 7.24
N ASN A 483 5.01 -28.68 5.94
CA ASN A 483 3.74 -28.35 5.32
C ASN A 483 2.94 -29.65 5.09
N GLN A 484 1.72 -29.70 5.63
CA GLN A 484 0.88 -30.91 5.65
C GLN A 484 0.43 -31.35 4.25
N ILE A 485 0.56 -30.48 3.25
CA ILE A 485 0.23 -30.82 1.86
C ILE A 485 1.28 -31.77 1.27
N SER A 486 2.57 -31.52 1.51
CA SER A 486 3.66 -32.37 1.02
C SER A 486 3.98 -33.52 1.97
N SER A 487 3.79 -33.32 3.28
CA SER A 487 4.12 -34.30 4.31
C SER A 487 2.98 -34.44 5.34
N PRO A 488 1.90 -35.19 5.03
CA PRO A 488 0.75 -35.35 5.93
C PRO A 488 1.12 -36.03 7.27
N GLY A 489 2.07 -36.98 7.26
CA GLY A 489 2.51 -37.69 8.47
C GLY A 489 3.21 -36.81 9.51
N LEU A 490 3.52 -35.55 9.20
CA LEU A 490 4.17 -34.61 10.13
C LEU A 490 3.18 -33.69 10.87
N ARG A 491 1.87 -33.95 10.79
CA ARG A 491 0.82 -33.12 11.44
C ARG A 491 0.99 -33.01 12.95
N SER A 492 1.39 -34.09 13.63
CA SER A 492 1.63 -34.13 15.08
C SER A 492 2.99 -33.56 15.50
N LYS A 493 3.91 -33.36 14.56
CA LYS A 493 5.27 -32.91 14.87
C LYS A 493 5.29 -31.45 15.32
N PHE A 494 5.95 -31.18 16.44
CA PHE A 494 6.06 -29.83 16.97
C PHE A 494 6.91 -28.92 16.08
N PRO A 495 6.55 -27.63 15.95
CA PRO A 495 7.17 -26.71 15.00
C PRO A 495 8.54 -26.16 15.44
N GLY A 496 9.03 -26.52 16.65
CA GLY A 496 10.31 -26.03 17.18
C GLY A 496 10.32 -24.54 17.52
N SER A 497 11.50 -23.92 17.56
CA SER A 497 11.69 -22.51 17.94
C SER A 497 11.12 -21.49 16.96
N LEU A 498 10.96 -21.86 15.69
CA LEU A 498 10.39 -21.01 14.63
C LEU A 498 8.85 -20.94 14.70
N GLY A 499 8.22 -21.86 15.44
CA GLY A 499 6.77 -21.94 15.60
C GLY A 499 6.25 -21.29 16.87
N PRO A 500 4.92 -21.32 17.10
CA PRO A 500 4.35 -20.92 18.39
C PRO A 500 4.73 -21.92 19.49
N LYS A 501 4.75 -21.44 20.75
CA LYS A 501 4.87 -22.30 21.93
C LYS A 501 3.65 -23.22 22.00
N VAL A 502 3.90 -24.52 22.22
CA VAL A 502 2.88 -25.54 22.36
C VAL A 502 2.70 -25.87 23.84
N PHE A 503 1.46 -25.98 24.29
CA PHE A 503 1.09 -26.36 25.65
C PHE A 503 0.44 -27.75 25.62
N LYS A 504 0.90 -28.64 26.50
CA LYS A 504 0.41 -30.02 26.62
C LYS A 504 0.18 -30.35 28.08
N LEU A 505 -0.95 -30.96 28.40
CA LEU A 505 -1.23 -31.52 29.73
C LEU A 505 -0.69 -32.96 29.77
N THR A 506 0.25 -33.27 30.66
CA THR A 506 0.78 -34.64 30.82
C THR A 506 0.39 -35.21 32.18
N SER A 507 -0.25 -36.38 32.19
CA SER A 507 -0.75 -37.04 33.40
C SER A 507 0.25 -38.02 34.03
N GLN A 508 1.50 -38.07 33.57
CA GLN A 508 2.51 -39.02 34.05
C GLN A 508 3.63 -38.33 34.82
N SER A 509 3.59 -38.49 36.14
CA SER A 509 4.70 -38.29 37.07
C SER A 509 5.78 -39.35 36.82
N SER A 510 6.67 -39.08 35.88
CA SER A 510 7.97 -39.76 35.84
C SER A 510 9.03 -38.74 36.22
N THR A 511 9.59 -38.95 37.40
CA THR A 511 10.69 -38.18 37.98
C THR A 511 11.78 -37.95 36.93
N PHE A 512 12.13 -36.68 36.71
CA PHE A 512 13.13 -36.16 35.76
C PHE A 512 12.71 -35.86 34.32
N ASN A 513 11.64 -35.07 34.12
CA ASN A 513 11.50 -34.22 32.93
C ASN A 513 11.29 -32.74 33.33
N ILE A 514 12.25 -31.88 32.98
CA ILE A 514 12.34 -30.45 33.36
C ILE A 514 11.22 -29.57 32.75
N ASN A 515 10.26 -30.15 32.01
CA ASN A 515 9.23 -29.44 31.25
C ASN A 515 7.79 -29.81 31.68
N GLU A 516 7.53 -30.10 32.96
CA GLU A 516 6.16 -30.22 33.46
C GLU A 516 5.47 -28.84 33.47
N GLN A 517 4.40 -28.68 32.67
CA GLN A 517 3.61 -27.46 32.63
C GLN A 517 2.44 -27.56 33.61
N SER A 518 2.24 -26.55 34.44
CA SER A 518 1.14 -26.53 35.41
C SER A 518 -0.23 -26.54 34.72
N PRO A 519 -1.25 -27.18 35.31
CA PRO A 519 -2.61 -27.19 34.76
C PRO A 519 -3.18 -25.78 34.58
N GLU A 520 -2.79 -24.84 35.45
CA GLU A 520 -3.15 -23.42 35.34
C GLU A 520 -2.57 -22.74 34.09
N ALA A 521 -1.34 -23.09 33.69
CA ALA A 521 -0.75 -22.57 32.47
C ALA A 521 -1.50 -23.09 31.23
N VAL A 522 -1.95 -24.35 31.26
CA VAL A 522 -2.76 -24.96 30.19
C VAL A 522 -4.14 -24.29 30.10
N ILE A 523 -4.83 -24.08 31.23
CA ILE A 523 -6.12 -23.37 31.29
C ILE A 523 -5.98 -21.95 30.70
N ASN A 524 -4.96 -21.20 31.15
CA ASN A 524 -4.68 -19.87 30.63
C ASN A 524 -4.37 -19.89 29.13
N ALA A 525 -3.63 -20.88 28.65
CA ALA A 525 -3.34 -21.06 27.23
C ALA A 525 -4.61 -21.36 26.42
N CYS A 526 -5.54 -22.17 26.94
CA CYS A 526 -6.84 -22.44 26.33
C CYS A 526 -7.67 -21.15 26.19
N TYR A 527 -7.74 -20.31 27.22
CA TYR A 527 -8.42 -19.02 27.15
C TYR A 527 -7.79 -18.09 26.10
N LEU A 528 -6.46 -17.96 26.12
CA LEU A 528 -5.73 -17.19 25.12
C LEU A 528 -5.92 -17.74 23.71
N ARG A 529 -6.09 -19.05 23.55
CA ARG A 529 -6.30 -19.65 22.25
C ARG A 529 -7.70 -19.38 21.70
N VAL A 530 -8.73 -19.74 22.48
CA VAL A 530 -10.14 -19.70 22.07
C VAL A 530 -10.62 -18.26 22.00
N PHE A 531 -10.43 -17.48 23.06
CA PHE A 531 -10.91 -16.09 23.12
C PHE A 531 -9.90 -15.07 22.59
N GLY A 532 -8.60 -15.40 22.57
CA GLY A 532 -7.53 -14.47 22.19
C GLY A 532 -7.05 -13.57 23.32
N ARG A 533 -7.84 -13.45 24.40
CA ARG A 533 -7.63 -12.58 25.56
C ARG A 533 -8.00 -13.32 26.83
N LYS A 534 -7.62 -12.76 27.98
CA LYS A 534 -8.24 -13.14 29.25
C LYS A 534 -9.70 -12.69 29.26
N VAL A 535 -10.56 -13.59 29.72
CA VAL A 535 -12.01 -13.40 29.83
C VAL A 535 -12.31 -12.47 31.02
N TYR A 536 -13.39 -11.67 30.95
CA TYR A 536 -13.74 -10.77 32.07
C TYR A 536 -14.18 -11.57 33.30
N ALA A 537 -14.10 -10.96 34.49
CA ALA A 537 -14.39 -11.68 35.74
C ALA A 537 -15.81 -12.28 35.76
N GLU A 538 -16.80 -11.54 35.26
CA GLU A 538 -18.21 -11.99 35.15
C GLU A 538 -18.37 -13.14 34.15
N GLU A 539 -17.79 -12.99 32.94
CA GLU A 539 -17.78 -14.02 31.91
C GLU A 539 -17.08 -15.32 32.43
N LEU A 540 -16.05 -15.17 33.26
CA LEU A 540 -15.30 -16.28 33.86
C LEU A 540 -16.15 -17.06 34.86
N LEU A 541 -17.06 -16.40 35.61
CA LEU A 541 -17.96 -17.10 36.54
C LEU A 541 -18.79 -18.20 35.84
N VAL A 542 -19.22 -17.96 34.61
CA VAL A 542 -19.94 -18.94 33.78
C VAL A 542 -19.06 -20.14 33.41
N LEU A 543 -17.75 -19.94 33.30
CA LEU A 543 -16.79 -20.94 32.82
C LEU A 543 -16.07 -21.69 33.97
N LYS A 544 -16.06 -21.15 35.19
CA LYS A 544 -15.51 -21.80 36.39
C LYS A 544 -15.88 -23.28 36.56
N PRO A 545 -17.14 -23.75 36.39
CA PRO A 545 -17.45 -25.17 36.56
C PRO A 545 -16.70 -26.05 35.57
N THR A 546 -16.42 -25.56 34.35
CA THR A 546 -15.62 -26.30 33.37
C THR A 546 -14.13 -26.27 33.69
N GLU A 547 -13.63 -25.20 34.31
CA GLU A 547 -12.24 -25.13 34.80
C GLU A 547 -12.00 -26.15 35.90
N SER A 548 -12.87 -26.22 36.91
CA SER A 548 -12.73 -27.17 38.03
C SER A 548 -12.68 -28.60 37.52
N LYS A 549 -13.54 -28.95 36.56
CA LYS A 549 -13.55 -30.28 35.93
C LYS A 549 -12.25 -30.64 35.23
N LEU A 550 -11.58 -29.69 34.56
CA LEU A 550 -10.26 -29.91 33.96
C LEU A 550 -9.17 -30.04 35.05
N ARG A 551 -9.23 -29.25 36.13
CA ARG A 551 -8.29 -29.35 37.26
C ARG A 551 -8.37 -30.70 37.96
N GLU A 552 -9.59 -31.23 38.09
CA GLU A 552 -9.88 -32.56 38.65
C GLU A 552 -9.51 -33.70 37.69
N GLY A 553 -9.21 -33.41 36.42
CA GLY A 553 -8.85 -34.41 35.41
C GLY A 553 -10.05 -35.18 34.84
N THR A 554 -11.29 -34.75 35.10
CA THR A 554 -12.51 -35.41 34.59
C THR A 554 -12.72 -35.17 33.09
N ILE A 555 -12.14 -34.10 32.54
CA ILE A 555 -12.32 -33.64 31.17
C ILE A 555 -10.94 -33.46 30.52
N THR A 556 -10.81 -33.86 29.26
CA THR A 556 -9.59 -33.66 28.46
C THR A 556 -9.45 -32.22 27.93
N VAL A 557 -8.25 -31.82 27.48
CA VAL A 557 -8.05 -30.49 26.88
C VAL A 557 -8.93 -30.30 25.63
N LYS A 558 -9.11 -31.36 24.82
CA LYS A 558 -10.02 -31.38 23.66
C LYS A 558 -11.46 -31.03 24.06
N GLU A 559 -11.98 -31.70 25.08
CA GLU A 559 -13.35 -31.47 25.56
C GLU A 559 -13.49 -30.11 26.21
N PHE A 560 -12.47 -29.65 26.96
CA PHE A 560 -12.47 -28.31 27.52
C PHE A 560 -12.54 -27.23 26.43
N VAL A 561 -11.75 -27.33 25.36
CA VAL A 561 -11.84 -26.43 24.20
C VAL A 561 -13.23 -26.51 23.54
N LYS A 562 -13.83 -27.71 23.44
CA LYS A 562 -15.19 -27.91 22.93
C LYS A 562 -16.23 -27.17 23.79
N TYR A 563 -16.15 -27.25 25.12
CA TYR A 563 -17.04 -26.51 26.02
C TYR A 563 -16.85 -25.00 25.91
N LEU A 564 -15.61 -24.52 25.85
CA LEU A 564 -15.34 -23.09 25.68
C LEU A 564 -15.93 -22.54 24.36
N ALA A 565 -15.78 -23.27 23.26
CA ALA A 565 -16.33 -22.87 21.95
C ALA A 565 -17.87 -22.95 21.89
N LYS A 566 -18.50 -23.83 22.68
CA LYS A 566 -19.96 -23.93 22.79
C LYS A 566 -20.57 -22.94 23.79
N SER A 567 -19.76 -22.25 24.59
CA SER A 567 -20.24 -21.28 25.58
C SER A 567 -20.99 -20.10 24.95
N GLU A 568 -21.93 -19.55 25.70
CA GLU A 568 -22.67 -18.35 25.31
C GLU A 568 -21.76 -17.13 25.14
N VAL A 569 -20.71 -17.03 25.98
CA VAL A 569 -19.68 -15.99 25.88
C VAL A 569 -19.00 -16.04 24.51
N PHE A 570 -18.59 -17.23 24.06
CA PHE A 570 -17.93 -17.36 22.75
C PHE A 570 -18.90 -17.04 21.59
N ARG A 571 -20.15 -17.50 21.69
CA ARG A 571 -21.18 -17.29 20.67
C ARG A 571 -21.56 -15.82 20.50
N SER A 572 -21.76 -15.08 21.59
CA SER A 572 -22.08 -13.64 21.56
C SER A 572 -20.94 -12.79 20.97
N LEU A 573 -19.69 -13.24 21.12
CA LEU A 573 -18.52 -12.57 20.57
C LEU A 573 -18.32 -12.86 19.07
N TYR A 574 -18.40 -14.13 18.66
CA TYR A 574 -17.88 -14.57 17.37
C TYR A 574 -18.91 -15.22 16.44
N TRP A 575 -20.15 -15.42 16.88
CA TRP A 575 -21.21 -15.98 16.05
C TRP A 575 -22.29 -14.95 15.72
N GLU A 576 -22.89 -14.34 16.74
CA GLU A 576 -24.11 -13.52 16.58
C GLU A 576 -23.86 -12.20 15.85
N LYS A 577 -22.67 -11.61 16.00
CA LYS A 577 -22.31 -10.30 15.43
C LYS A 577 -21.71 -10.37 14.03
N LEU A 578 -21.41 -11.58 13.54
CA LEU A 578 -20.66 -11.78 12.31
C LEU A 578 -21.54 -12.38 11.22
N TYR A 579 -21.17 -12.08 9.97
CA TYR A 579 -21.69 -12.82 8.83
C TYR A 579 -21.31 -14.31 8.95
N ILE A 580 -22.23 -15.22 8.64
CA ILE A 580 -22.09 -16.67 8.88
C ILE A 580 -20.76 -17.22 8.35
N CYS A 581 -20.40 -16.93 7.09
CA CYS A 581 -19.14 -17.43 6.53
C CYS A 581 -17.90 -16.80 7.18
N LYS A 582 -17.99 -15.54 7.64
CA LYS A 582 -16.92 -14.88 8.42
C LYS A 582 -16.76 -15.53 9.78
N ALA A 583 -17.87 -15.88 10.44
CA ALA A 583 -17.87 -16.60 11.69
C ALA A 583 -17.25 -17.99 11.54
N ILE A 584 -17.69 -18.78 10.56
CA ILE A 584 -17.13 -20.10 10.24
C ILE A 584 -15.62 -20.00 10.00
N GLU A 585 -15.18 -19.08 9.15
CA GLU A 585 -13.75 -18.89 8.85
C GLU A 585 -12.95 -18.52 10.11
N TYR A 586 -13.46 -17.62 10.96
CA TYR A 586 -12.77 -17.24 12.19
C TYR A 586 -12.71 -18.38 13.21
N ILE A 587 -13.80 -19.10 13.41
CA ILE A 587 -13.88 -20.23 14.35
C ILE A 587 -12.96 -21.36 13.87
N HIS A 588 -12.97 -21.66 12.58
CA HIS A 588 -12.05 -22.61 11.96
C HIS A 588 -10.58 -22.24 12.21
N ASN A 589 -10.23 -20.97 12.02
CA ASN A 589 -8.91 -20.43 12.33
C ASN A 589 -8.50 -20.62 13.81
N ARG A 590 -9.46 -20.55 14.75
CA ARG A 590 -9.25 -20.70 16.21
C ARG A 590 -9.16 -22.15 16.65
N LEU A 591 -9.99 -23.05 16.11
CA LEU A 591 -10.00 -24.46 16.51
C LEU A 591 -8.91 -25.26 15.80
N LEU A 592 -8.77 -25.11 14.47
CA LEU A 592 -7.84 -25.91 13.69
C LEU A 592 -6.48 -25.25 13.48
N GLY A 593 -6.32 -23.97 13.81
CA GLY A 593 -5.05 -23.27 13.68
C GLY A 593 -4.67 -22.90 12.25
N ARG A 594 -5.62 -22.96 11.31
CA ARG A 594 -5.43 -22.55 9.91
C ARG A 594 -6.71 -21.97 9.32
N PRO A 595 -6.61 -21.16 8.27
CA PRO A 595 -7.78 -20.77 7.49
C PRO A 595 -8.29 -21.95 6.68
N THR A 596 -9.51 -21.81 6.14
CA THR A 596 -10.04 -22.83 5.24
C THR A 596 -9.20 -22.90 3.95
N TYR A 597 -9.11 -24.09 3.38
CA TYR A 597 -8.37 -24.33 2.16
C TYR A 597 -9.08 -23.75 0.93
N GLY A 598 -10.40 -23.74 0.93
CA GLY A 598 -11.15 -23.32 -0.23
C GLY A 598 -12.63 -23.48 -0.07
N ARG A 599 -13.33 -23.48 -1.20
CA ARG A 599 -14.79 -23.37 -1.22
C ARG A 599 -15.51 -24.65 -0.73
N GLN A 600 -14.94 -25.83 -0.98
CA GLN A 600 -15.55 -27.09 -0.55
C GLN A 600 -15.68 -27.19 0.98
N GLU A 601 -14.60 -26.87 1.69
CA GLU A 601 -14.51 -26.96 3.15
C GLU A 601 -15.47 -25.97 3.83
N ILE A 602 -15.48 -24.70 3.41
CA ILE A 602 -16.40 -23.72 3.99
C ILE A 602 -17.87 -24.05 3.68
N ASN A 603 -18.16 -24.62 2.49
CA ASN A 603 -19.51 -25.04 2.13
C ASN A 603 -19.99 -26.23 2.95
N GLN A 604 -19.10 -27.17 3.29
CA GLN A 604 -19.43 -28.29 4.15
C GLN A 604 -19.89 -27.78 5.53
N TYR A 605 -19.12 -26.89 6.15
CA TYR A 605 -19.51 -26.29 7.44
C TYR A 605 -20.75 -25.42 7.33
N PHE A 606 -20.90 -24.67 6.25
CA PHE A 606 -22.12 -23.89 6.00
C PHE A 606 -23.36 -24.78 5.90
N ASN A 607 -23.27 -25.92 5.21
CA ASN A 607 -24.37 -26.87 5.09
C ASN A 607 -24.72 -27.53 6.43
N ILE A 608 -23.73 -27.83 7.28
CA ILE A 608 -23.98 -28.35 8.64
C ILE A 608 -24.72 -27.30 9.47
N VAL A 609 -24.29 -26.03 9.42
CA VAL A 609 -24.96 -24.94 10.12
C VAL A 609 -26.40 -24.77 9.64
N TYR A 610 -26.62 -24.84 8.31
CA TYR A 610 -27.94 -24.66 7.71
C TYR A 610 -28.91 -25.80 8.04
N LYS A 611 -28.44 -27.06 8.02
CA LYS A 611 -29.29 -28.24 8.25
C LYS A 611 -29.49 -28.57 9.72
N GLU A 612 -28.43 -28.42 10.51
CA GLU A 612 -28.40 -28.78 11.92
C GLU A 612 -28.36 -27.51 12.77
N ASN A 613 -27.19 -27.17 13.32
CA ASN A 613 -27.00 -25.95 14.11
C ASN A 613 -25.51 -25.63 14.33
N TYR A 614 -25.27 -24.53 15.03
CA TYR A 614 -23.95 -24.08 15.46
C TYR A 614 -23.16 -25.13 16.26
N TYR A 615 -23.81 -25.80 17.22
CA TYR A 615 -23.14 -26.73 18.13
C TYR A 615 -22.57 -27.94 17.38
N LYS A 616 -23.32 -28.44 16.40
CA LYS A 616 -22.90 -29.54 15.53
C LYS A 616 -21.76 -29.15 14.59
N MET A 617 -21.70 -27.90 14.14
CA MET A 617 -20.56 -27.38 13.38
C MET A 617 -19.29 -27.37 14.24
N VAL A 618 -19.38 -26.94 15.51
CA VAL A 618 -18.24 -26.98 16.44
C VAL A 618 -17.79 -28.42 16.71
N ASP A 619 -18.74 -29.35 16.90
CA ASP A 619 -18.44 -30.78 17.04
C ASP A 619 -17.72 -31.32 15.79
N ALA A 620 -18.24 -31.04 14.59
CA ALA A 620 -17.64 -31.46 13.34
C ALA A 620 -16.20 -30.94 13.13
N MET A 621 -15.86 -29.75 13.66
CA MET A 621 -14.49 -29.23 13.61
C MET A 621 -13.55 -29.94 14.60
N ILE A 622 -14.00 -30.16 15.84
CA ILE A 622 -13.17 -30.72 16.91
C ILE A 622 -13.05 -32.26 16.80
N ASP A 623 -14.07 -32.92 16.28
CA ASP A 623 -14.07 -34.38 16.05
C ASP A 623 -13.52 -34.75 14.67
N SER A 624 -12.97 -33.79 13.92
CA SER A 624 -12.27 -34.06 12.67
C SER A 624 -10.98 -34.86 12.88
N ASP A 625 -10.63 -35.66 11.89
CA ASP A 625 -9.37 -36.42 11.87
C ASP A 625 -8.16 -35.48 11.95
N GLU A 626 -8.23 -34.32 11.28
CA GLU A 626 -7.15 -33.34 11.32
C GLU A 626 -6.94 -32.77 12.72
N TYR A 627 -8.00 -32.48 13.48
CA TYR A 627 -7.88 -32.02 14.86
C TYR A 627 -7.23 -33.11 15.73
N SER A 628 -7.72 -34.34 15.60
CA SER A 628 -7.24 -35.49 16.38
C SER A 628 -5.77 -35.82 16.10
N GLU A 629 -5.33 -35.79 14.84
CA GLU A 629 -3.93 -36.02 14.45
C GLU A 629 -2.98 -34.87 14.86
N SER A 630 -3.45 -33.62 14.84
CA SER A 630 -2.59 -32.46 15.08
C SER A 630 -2.47 -32.05 16.53
N PHE A 631 -3.53 -32.22 17.32
CA PHE A 631 -3.57 -31.82 18.74
C PHE A 631 -3.82 -32.99 19.69
N GLY A 632 -4.50 -34.04 19.24
CA GLY A 632 -4.92 -35.14 20.11
C GLY A 632 -5.90 -34.67 21.19
N GLN A 633 -5.83 -35.31 22.37
CA GLN A 633 -6.71 -35.00 23.50
C GLN A 633 -6.08 -34.00 24.49
N ASP A 634 -4.75 -33.90 24.52
CA ASP A 634 -3.99 -33.23 25.59
C ASP A 634 -3.35 -31.91 25.19
N THR A 635 -3.28 -31.61 23.89
CA THR A 635 -2.56 -30.43 23.39
C THR A 635 -3.52 -29.27 23.15
N VAL A 636 -3.15 -28.07 23.62
CA VAL A 636 -3.91 -26.85 23.32
C VAL A 636 -3.74 -26.50 21.85
N PRO A 637 -4.82 -26.19 21.10
CA PRO A 637 -4.68 -25.75 19.71
C PRO A 637 -3.76 -24.55 19.58
N TYR A 638 -2.98 -24.51 18.52
CA TYR A 638 -2.07 -23.41 18.23
C TYR A 638 -2.13 -23.01 16.76
N GLU A 639 -1.65 -21.82 16.43
CA GLU A 639 -1.65 -21.32 15.05
C GLU A 639 -0.65 -22.13 14.21
N ARG A 640 -1.15 -22.96 13.29
CA ARG A 640 -0.37 -23.85 12.45
C ARG A 640 -0.01 -23.22 11.10
N TYR A 641 -0.92 -22.47 10.50
CA TYR A 641 -0.74 -21.85 9.18
C TYR A 641 -1.12 -20.38 9.15
N LEU A 642 -0.51 -19.67 8.21
CA LEU A 642 -0.73 -18.27 7.90
C LEU A 642 -1.06 -18.11 6.41
N THR A 643 -1.77 -17.05 6.08
CA THR A 643 -1.88 -16.56 4.70
C THR A 643 -0.63 -15.74 4.35
N SER A 644 -0.36 -15.51 3.06
CA SER A 644 0.76 -14.65 2.65
C SER A 644 0.64 -13.25 3.25
N SER A 645 -0.57 -12.68 3.23
CA SER A 645 -0.87 -11.38 3.85
C SER A 645 -0.61 -11.38 5.36
N GLY A 646 -0.88 -12.49 6.06
CA GLY A 646 -0.62 -12.63 7.49
C GLY A 646 0.86 -12.77 7.83
N LEU A 647 1.66 -13.39 6.95
CA LEU A 647 3.11 -13.44 7.11
C LEU A 647 3.75 -12.08 6.87
N VAL A 648 3.35 -11.39 5.78
CA VAL A 648 3.88 -10.06 5.41
C VAL A 648 3.62 -9.05 6.51
N SER A 649 2.42 -9.05 7.11
CA SER A 649 2.10 -8.10 8.20
C SER A 649 2.98 -8.28 9.45
N ARG A 650 3.53 -9.48 9.67
CA ARG A 650 4.42 -9.80 10.80
C ARG A 650 5.90 -9.59 10.47
N THR A 651 6.30 -9.88 9.23
CA THR A 651 7.70 -9.85 8.77
C THR A 651 8.17 -8.49 8.28
N VAL A 652 7.31 -7.64 7.72
CA VAL A 652 7.74 -6.32 7.20
C VAL A 652 8.28 -5.40 8.30
N LYS A 653 7.93 -5.64 9.57
CA LYS A 653 8.54 -4.97 10.71
C LYS A 653 10.00 -5.39 10.99
N SER A 654 10.47 -6.52 10.45
CA SER A 654 11.84 -7.03 10.63
C SER A 654 12.80 -6.70 9.48
N ASN A 655 12.39 -5.90 8.48
CA ASN A 655 13.29 -5.42 7.42
C ASN A 655 14.40 -4.48 7.92
N SER A 656 14.48 -4.21 9.23
CA SER A 656 15.67 -3.63 9.87
C SER A 656 16.85 -4.61 10.00
N PHE A 657 16.67 -5.92 9.78
CA PHE A 657 17.72 -6.94 10.04
C PHE A 657 18.53 -7.40 8.81
N LEU A 658 18.26 -6.91 7.60
CA LEU A 658 19.02 -7.24 6.39
C LEU A 658 19.76 -6.05 5.75
N ASN A 659 19.85 -4.91 6.45
CA ASN A 659 20.83 -3.87 6.13
C ASN A 659 22.26 -4.25 6.56
N ARG A 660 22.52 -5.52 6.90
CA ARG A 660 23.81 -5.97 7.41
C ARG A 660 24.73 -6.64 6.41
N ASN A 661 24.37 -6.82 5.13
CA ASN A 661 25.27 -7.45 4.14
C ASN A 661 24.96 -7.06 2.68
N SER A 662 25.05 -5.77 2.34
CA SER A 662 25.24 -5.38 0.93
C SER A 662 26.56 -4.65 0.67
N ASN A 663 27.42 -4.55 1.68
CA ASN A 663 28.85 -4.33 1.52
C ASN A 663 29.52 -4.94 2.74
N SER A 664 30.08 -6.15 2.62
CA SER A 664 31.29 -6.42 3.38
C SER A 664 32.29 -5.37 2.90
N LEU A 665 32.34 -4.22 3.57
CA LEU A 665 33.38 -3.22 3.39
C LEU A 665 34.68 -3.94 3.74
N LYS A 666 35.27 -4.60 2.75
CA LYS A 666 36.64 -5.06 2.86
C LYS A 666 37.42 -3.80 3.18
N PRO A 667 38.11 -3.76 4.34
CA PRO A 667 38.91 -2.59 4.66
C PRO A 667 39.85 -2.36 3.48
N SER A 668 39.96 -1.11 3.05
CA SER A 668 40.89 -0.72 2.00
C SER A 668 42.28 -1.26 2.34
N ARG A 669 43.03 -1.71 1.32
CA ARG A 669 44.34 -2.37 1.51
C ARG A 669 45.32 -1.56 2.37
N PHE A 670 45.24 -0.23 2.37
CA PHE A 670 46.05 0.62 3.26
C PHE A 670 45.72 0.42 4.75
N VAL A 671 44.45 0.17 5.08
CA VAL A 671 43.99 -0.13 6.45
C VAL A 671 44.46 -1.53 6.85
N GLU A 672 44.44 -2.50 5.93
CA GLU A 672 44.96 -3.86 6.20
C GLU A 672 46.48 -3.91 6.41
N LEU A 673 47.23 -3.03 5.74
CA LEU A 673 48.69 -2.93 5.93
C LEU A 673 49.06 -2.19 7.23
N GLY A 674 48.22 -1.26 7.68
CA GLY A 674 48.41 -0.53 8.94
C GLY A 674 47.76 -1.18 10.16
N SER A 675 46.90 -2.18 9.97
CA SER A 675 46.20 -2.82 11.07
C SER A 675 47.09 -3.80 11.82
N ILE A 676 46.97 -3.72 13.15
CA ILE A 676 47.72 -4.58 14.06
C ILE A 676 47.00 -5.93 14.12
N ARG A 677 47.70 -7.00 13.74
CA ARG A 677 47.14 -8.37 13.69
C ARG A 677 47.14 -9.10 15.04
N GLU A 678 47.91 -8.60 16.00
CA GLU A 678 48.09 -9.23 17.31
C GLU A 678 47.14 -8.65 18.36
N LEU A 679 46.54 -9.51 19.18
CA LEU A 679 45.84 -9.11 20.40
C LEU A 679 46.88 -8.60 21.42
N ARG A 680 46.85 -7.30 21.71
CA ARG A 680 47.78 -6.69 22.67
C ARG A 680 47.19 -6.72 24.07
N SER A 681 47.83 -7.48 24.96
CA SER A 681 47.59 -7.36 26.40
C SER A 681 48.13 -6.03 26.93
N SER A 682 47.66 -5.61 28.12
CA SER A 682 48.19 -4.45 28.83
C SER A 682 49.71 -4.55 29.08
N SER A 683 50.23 -5.75 29.35
CA SER A 683 51.66 -6.00 29.51
C SER A 683 52.45 -5.80 28.21
N ASN A 684 51.89 -6.17 27.05
CA ASN A 684 52.50 -5.95 25.74
C ASN A 684 52.52 -4.45 25.41
N ILE A 685 51.43 -3.73 25.71
CA ILE A 685 51.36 -2.27 25.53
C ILE A 685 52.41 -1.58 26.41
N ALA A 686 52.51 -1.93 27.69
CA ALA A 686 53.47 -1.34 28.62
C ALA A 686 54.94 -1.54 28.15
N ARG A 687 55.29 -2.76 27.69
CA ARG A 687 56.64 -3.03 27.15
C ARG A 687 56.97 -2.22 25.91
N ARG A 688 55.98 -2.00 25.02
CA ARG A 688 56.16 -1.17 23.81
C ARG A 688 56.25 0.31 24.13
N ILE A 689 55.56 0.78 25.18
CA ILE A 689 55.70 2.16 25.67
C ILE A 689 57.10 2.37 26.27
N SER A 690 57.61 1.39 27.03
CA SER A 690 58.92 1.49 27.68
C SER A 690 60.12 1.12 26.78
N GLN A 691 59.91 0.96 25.47
CA GLN A 691 60.99 0.59 24.56
C GLN A 691 61.92 1.78 24.26
N GLY A 692 63.22 1.50 24.07
CA GLY A 692 64.22 2.50 23.73
C GLY A 692 64.97 3.07 24.94
N VAL A 693 65.69 4.16 24.71
CA VAL A 693 66.36 4.93 25.77
C VAL A 693 65.29 5.66 26.60
N SER A 694 65.57 5.87 27.88
CA SER A 694 64.62 6.54 28.78
C SER A 694 64.24 7.95 28.28
N THR A 695 62.98 8.32 28.48
CA THR A 695 62.45 9.67 28.17
C THR A 695 63.18 10.78 28.93
N ALA A 696 63.93 10.43 29.99
CA ALA A 696 64.79 11.34 30.73
C ALA A 696 65.82 12.04 29.82
N ARG A 697 66.24 11.43 28.69
CA ARG A 697 67.12 12.07 27.71
C ARG A 697 66.48 13.30 27.07
N ASP A 698 65.19 13.21 26.77
CA ASP A 698 64.47 14.26 26.05
C ASP A 698 63.96 15.36 27.01
N GLN A 699 63.93 15.07 28.33
CA GLN A 699 63.42 15.94 29.40
C GLN A 699 64.52 16.69 30.18
N ILE A 700 65.77 16.67 29.73
CA ILE A 700 66.89 17.33 30.43
C ILE A 700 66.80 18.84 30.27
N VAL A 701 66.88 19.57 31.38
CA VAL A 701 67.02 21.03 31.38
C VAL A 701 68.51 21.38 31.51
N ILE A 702 69.03 22.14 30.55
CA ILE A 702 70.43 22.60 30.53
C ILE A 702 70.49 24.03 31.05
N PHE A 703 71.21 24.24 32.15
CA PHE A 703 71.40 25.57 32.73
C PHE A 703 72.60 26.27 32.09
N LYS A 704 72.35 27.36 31.36
CA LYS A 704 73.36 28.16 30.66
C LYS A 704 73.30 29.62 31.11
N LEU A 705 74.46 30.20 31.43
CA LEU A 705 74.59 31.62 31.71
C LEU A 705 74.57 32.43 30.39
N GLN A 706 73.46 33.12 30.11
CA GLN A 706 73.28 34.00 28.93
C GLN A 706 73.06 35.48 29.30
N SER A 707 72.36 35.75 30.41
CA SER A 707 72.11 37.10 30.94
C SER A 707 72.35 37.13 32.45
N ALA A 708 73.10 38.12 32.95
CA ALA A 708 73.49 38.24 34.36
C ALA A 708 72.39 38.86 35.22
N SER A 709 71.17 38.28 35.20
CA SER A 709 70.14 38.65 36.17
C SER A 709 70.44 37.97 37.50
N LYS A 710 70.24 38.67 38.63
CA LYS A 710 70.52 38.12 39.97
C LYS A 710 69.74 36.82 40.24
N LYS A 711 68.49 36.72 39.76
CA LYS A 711 67.65 35.53 39.91
C LYS A 711 68.15 34.34 39.08
N ASP A 712 68.61 34.58 37.84
CA ASP A 712 69.15 33.49 37.01
C ASP A 712 70.48 32.99 37.56
N LEU A 713 71.32 33.89 38.10
CA LEU A 713 72.55 33.52 38.79
C LEU A 713 72.26 32.65 40.03
N GLU A 714 71.26 32.99 40.84
CA GLU A 714 70.83 32.17 41.97
C GLU A 714 70.34 30.78 41.53
N VAL A 715 69.58 30.69 40.43
CA VAL A 715 69.09 29.42 39.88
C VAL A 715 70.25 28.56 39.35
N ILE A 716 71.21 29.15 38.64
CA ILE A 716 72.39 28.45 38.11
C ILE A 716 73.28 27.98 39.26
N LEU A 717 73.50 28.82 40.27
CA LEU A 717 74.25 28.50 41.47
C LEU A 717 73.61 27.31 42.20
N ARG A 718 72.28 27.34 42.40
CA ARG A 718 71.55 26.23 42.99
C ARG A 718 71.59 24.97 42.14
N ALA A 719 71.52 25.09 40.81
CA ALA A 719 71.66 23.95 39.90
C ALA A 719 73.07 23.34 39.98
N ALA A 720 74.12 24.15 40.08
CA ALA A 720 75.49 23.69 40.26
C ALA A 720 75.66 22.93 41.59
N TYR A 721 75.03 23.37 42.67
CA TYR A 721 75.00 22.63 43.93
C TYR A 721 74.36 21.26 43.78
N ARG A 722 73.19 21.20 43.15
CA ARG A 722 72.49 19.92 42.91
C ARG A 722 73.29 18.97 42.05
N GLN A 723 74.03 19.49 41.06
CA GLN A 723 74.85 18.66 40.19
C GLN A 723 76.09 18.10 40.91
N ILE A 724 76.82 18.95 41.63
CA ILE A 724 78.10 18.59 42.25
C ILE A 724 77.88 17.78 43.53
N PHE A 725 76.89 18.16 44.35
CA PHE A 725 76.62 17.52 45.63
C PHE A 725 75.46 16.51 45.60
N GLU A 726 74.84 16.30 44.43
CA GLU A 726 73.64 15.47 44.20
C GLU A 726 72.36 15.95 44.92
N ARG A 727 72.43 17.02 45.72
CA ARG A 727 71.34 17.59 46.53
C ARG A 727 71.58 19.07 46.82
N ASP A 728 70.56 19.76 47.33
CA ASP A 728 70.70 21.13 47.85
C ASP A 728 71.58 21.15 49.12
N LEU A 729 72.23 22.27 49.44
CA LEU A 729 73.24 22.39 50.52
C LEU A 729 72.66 22.46 51.95
N ASN A 730 71.44 22.96 52.11
CA ASN A 730 70.79 23.20 53.42
C ASN A 730 70.93 22.06 54.45
N PRO A 731 70.83 20.76 54.08
CA PRO A 731 70.97 19.67 55.06
C PRO A 731 72.41 19.30 55.46
N ILE A 732 73.44 19.84 54.79
CA ILE A 732 74.85 19.40 54.96
C ILE A 732 75.72 20.47 55.62
N THR A 733 75.41 21.75 55.38
CA THR A 733 76.25 22.88 55.78
C THR A 733 75.78 23.59 57.04
N LEU A 734 76.73 24.05 57.87
CA LEU A 734 76.49 25.01 58.96
C LEU A 734 76.36 26.48 58.47
N GLY A 735 76.39 26.72 57.15
CA GLY A 735 76.10 27.99 56.49
C GLY A 735 77.30 28.82 56.03
N TYR A 736 78.51 28.59 56.57
CA TYR A 736 79.66 29.50 56.34
C TYR A 736 80.70 29.02 55.31
N GLU A 737 80.68 27.75 54.90
CA GLU A 737 81.79 27.11 54.17
C GLU A 737 81.94 27.55 52.71
N LEU A 738 80.86 28.01 52.07
CA LEU A 738 80.82 28.35 50.63
C LEU A 738 80.42 29.81 50.36
N VAL A 739 80.22 30.62 51.40
CA VAL A 739 79.68 31.99 51.28
C VAL A 739 80.59 32.87 50.41
N ASP A 740 81.91 32.69 50.49
CA ASP A 740 82.85 33.48 49.68
C ASP A 740 82.76 33.12 48.18
N ILE A 741 82.49 31.85 47.87
CA ILE A 741 82.27 31.40 46.48
C ILE A 741 80.92 31.90 45.97
N GLU A 742 79.88 31.90 46.81
CA GLU A 742 78.56 32.43 46.50
C GLU A 742 78.61 33.92 46.18
N ARG A 743 79.23 34.72 47.05
CA ARG A 743 79.37 36.17 46.84
C ARG A 743 80.12 36.46 45.54
N ALA A 744 81.23 35.76 45.29
CA ALA A 744 82.04 35.96 44.08
C ALA A 744 81.31 35.56 42.78
N PHE A 745 80.41 34.57 42.82
CA PHE A 745 79.61 34.21 41.65
C PHE A 745 78.44 35.18 41.43
N LEU A 746 77.76 35.60 42.50
CA LEU A 746 76.67 36.57 42.41
C LEU A 746 77.17 37.97 42.00
N SER A 747 78.42 38.33 42.32
CA SER A 747 79.07 39.54 41.80
C SER A 747 79.57 39.41 40.35
N SER A 748 79.37 38.24 39.71
CA SER A 748 79.84 37.92 38.35
C SER A 748 81.36 37.93 38.17
N GLU A 749 82.14 37.77 39.24
CA GLU A 749 83.61 37.65 39.16
C GLU A 749 84.06 36.24 38.72
N LEU A 750 83.18 35.23 38.87
CA LEU A 750 83.47 33.84 38.51
C LEU A 750 82.61 33.34 37.34
N THR A 751 83.26 32.63 36.42
CA THR A 751 82.55 31.84 35.39
C THR A 751 81.91 30.59 36.00
N VAL A 752 80.94 29.98 35.32
CA VAL A 752 80.33 28.71 35.78
C VAL A 752 81.38 27.60 35.88
N GLN A 753 82.35 27.56 34.96
CA GLN A 753 83.47 26.63 35.03
C GLN A 753 84.31 26.83 36.29
N GLN A 754 84.69 28.07 36.62
CA GLN A 754 85.45 28.38 37.83
C GLN A 754 84.63 28.15 39.11
N LEU A 755 83.32 28.39 39.07
CA LEU A 755 82.39 28.03 40.14
C LEU A 755 82.45 26.52 40.40
N VAL A 756 82.27 25.71 39.35
CA VAL A 756 82.30 24.24 39.45
C VAL A 756 83.66 23.75 39.99
N GLU A 757 84.76 24.33 39.53
CA GLU A 757 86.11 24.02 40.03
C GLU A 757 86.29 24.36 41.51
N LYS A 758 85.88 25.56 41.93
CA LYS A 758 85.95 25.98 43.35
C LYS A 758 85.05 25.15 44.25
N LEU A 759 83.87 24.75 43.77
CA LEU A 759 82.98 23.85 44.51
C LEU A 759 83.57 22.45 44.66
N GLY A 760 84.18 21.91 43.60
CA GLY A 760 84.84 20.60 43.66
C GLY A 760 86.12 20.55 44.49
N THR A 761 86.79 21.68 44.68
CA THR A 761 88.01 21.80 45.52
C THR A 761 87.72 22.18 46.98
N SER A 762 86.45 22.41 47.31
CA SER A 762 86.01 22.77 48.66
C SER A 762 86.23 21.66 49.69
N SER A 763 86.37 22.05 50.96
CA SER A 763 86.41 21.10 52.09
C SER A 763 85.16 20.24 52.19
N LEU A 764 84.01 20.77 51.76
CA LEU A 764 82.73 20.07 51.76
C LEU A 764 82.75 18.90 50.78
N TYR A 765 83.21 19.13 49.54
CA TYR A 765 83.30 18.06 48.54
C TYR A 765 84.25 16.94 48.99
N ILE A 766 85.36 17.31 49.65
CA ILE A 766 86.29 16.36 50.27
C ILE A 766 85.57 15.48 51.31
N LYS A 767 84.77 16.10 52.19
CA LYS A 767 84.05 15.40 53.25
C LYS A 767 83.00 14.41 52.72
N GLU A 768 82.26 14.79 51.67
CA GLU A 768 81.15 13.98 51.16
C GLU A 768 81.58 12.89 50.16
N PHE A 769 82.48 13.20 49.22
CA PHE A 769 82.75 12.31 48.08
C PHE A 769 84.19 11.79 47.99
N TYR A 770 85.10 12.26 48.85
CA TYR A 770 86.49 11.80 48.89
C TYR A 770 86.82 10.96 50.13
N GLN A 771 86.53 11.47 51.33
CA GLN A 771 86.84 10.78 52.60
C GLN A 771 86.17 9.40 52.76
N PRO A 772 84.87 9.21 52.43
CA PRO A 772 84.21 7.94 52.69
C PRO A 772 84.45 6.87 51.62
N TYR A 773 85.10 7.20 50.50
CA TYR A 773 85.16 6.34 49.32
C TYR A 773 86.58 6.06 48.84
N PRO A 774 86.88 4.87 48.29
CA PRO A 774 88.17 4.57 47.69
C PRO A 774 88.37 5.35 46.38
N ASN A 775 89.62 5.59 45.98
CA ASN A 775 89.97 6.37 44.79
C ASN A 775 89.23 5.94 43.52
N THR A 776 89.02 4.64 43.31
CA THR A 776 88.27 4.13 42.15
C THR A 776 86.82 4.61 42.13
N LYS A 777 86.17 4.67 43.29
CA LYS A 777 84.81 5.22 43.43
C LYS A 777 84.82 6.74 43.32
N VAL A 778 85.85 7.41 43.82
CA VAL A 778 86.05 8.86 43.65
C VAL A 778 86.17 9.22 42.16
N ILE A 779 86.85 8.40 41.35
CA ILE A 779 86.96 8.61 39.89
C ILE A 779 85.59 8.46 39.22
N GLU A 780 84.84 7.43 39.58
CA GLU A 780 83.47 7.19 39.09
C GLU A 780 82.53 8.36 39.42
N LEU A 781 82.58 8.86 40.66
CA LEU A 781 81.78 10.01 41.11
C LEU A 781 82.27 11.31 40.48
N GLY A 782 83.58 11.54 40.40
CA GLY A 782 84.13 12.74 39.75
C GLY A 782 83.73 12.84 38.28
N THR A 783 83.85 11.74 37.53
CA THR A 783 83.38 11.72 36.12
C THR A 783 81.86 11.91 36.03
N LYS A 784 81.09 11.40 36.99
CA LYS A 784 79.63 11.63 37.09
C LYS A 784 79.29 13.11 37.31
N HIS A 785 79.87 13.76 38.32
CA HIS A 785 79.55 15.14 38.69
C HIS A 785 80.03 16.15 37.65
N PHE A 786 81.28 16.01 37.20
CA PHE A 786 81.94 17.02 36.37
C PHE A 786 81.81 16.76 34.88
N LEU A 787 81.74 15.49 34.43
CA LEU A 787 81.62 15.14 33.01
C LEU A 787 80.24 14.58 32.63
N GLY A 788 79.37 14.31 33.61
CA GLY A 788 78.04 13.78 33.37
C GLY A 788 78.02 12.34 32.84
N ARG A 789 79.11 11.59 33.02
CA ARG A 789 79.28 10.23 32.47
C ARG A 789 80.13 9.32 33.39
N ALA A 790 80.20 8.04 33.07
CA ALA A 790 81.10 7.08 33.71
C ALA A 790 82.50 7.14 33.08
N PRO A 791 83.52 6.54 33.71
CA PRO A 791 84.82 6.32 33.07
C PRO A 791 84.68 5.49 31.78
N ASN A 792 85.38 5.91 30.72
CA ASN A 792 85.31 5.34 29.38
C ASN A 792 86.02 3.99 29.27
N ASN A 793 87.25 3.90 29.79
CA ASN A 793 88.11 2.72 29.64
C ASN A 793 89.09 2.58 30.82
N GLN A 794 89.84 1.47 30.83
CA GLN A 794 90.82 1.18 31.88
C GLN A 794 91.97 2.19 31.91
N ALA A 795 92.37 2.75 30.76
CA ALA A 795 93.41 3.76 30.67
C ALA A 795 93.02 5.04 31.42
N GLU A 796 91.77 5.49 31.29
CA GLU A 796 91.25 6.66 32.01
C GLU A 796 91.22 6.42 33.53
N ILE A 797 90.83 5.22 33.97
CA ILE A 797 90.85 4.86 35.40
C ILE A 797 92.30 4.85 35.93
N ARG A 798 93.25 4.25 35.20
CA ARG A 798 94.67 4.23 35.57
C ARG A 798 95.24 5.65 35.65
N TYR A 799 94.95 6.47 34.65
CA TYR A 799 95.40 7.87 34.58
C TYR A 799 94.92 8.68 35.78
N TYR A 800 93.61 8.64 36.09
CA TYR A 800 93.08 9.38 37.23
C TYR A 800 93.48 8.80 38.58
N ASN A 801 93.67 7.48 38.68
CA ASN A 801 94.15 6.86 39.91
C ASN A 801 95.59 7.32 40.22
N GLN A 802 96.45 7.46 39.19
CA GLN A 802 97.80 8.00 39.34
C GLN A 802 97.78 9.46 39.80
N ILE A 803 96.88 10.28 39.26
CA ILE A 803 96.73 11.69 39.68
C ILE A 803 96.26 11.77 41.14
N LEU A 804 95.25 11.00 41.51
CA LEU A 804 94.75 10.97 42.90
C LEU A 804 95.81 10.49 43.89
N ALA A 805 96.62 9.48 43.51
CA ALA A 805 97.68 8.96 44.35
C ALA A 805 98.86 9.93 44.53
N SER A 806 99.20 10.72 43.50
CA SER A 806 100.39 11.59 43.52
C SER A 806 100.12 13.03 43.96
N GLN A 807 98.97 13.61 43.59
CA GLN A 807 98.68 15.04 43.73
C GLN A 807 97.38 15.32 44.52
N GLY A 808 96.60 14.29 44.83
CA GLY A 808 95.35 14.40 45.59
C GLY A 808 94.16 14.95 44.80
N LEU A 809 93.06 15.23 45.52
CA LEU A 809 91.75 15.55 44.91
C LEU A 809 91.75 16.87 44.12
N LYS A 810 92.45 17.90 44.59
CA LYS A 810 92.44 19.22 43.94
C LYS A 810 92.95 19.14 42.50
N ALA A 811 94.08 18.46 42.29
CA ALA A 811 94.64 18.25 40.96
C ALA A 811 93.72 17.39 40.07
N PHE A 812 93.03 16.39 40.65
CA PHE A 812 92.06 15.58 39.92
C PHE A 812 90.88 16.40 39.40
N ILE A 813 90.28 17.28 40.22
CA ILE A 813 89.17 18.14 39.78
C ILE A 813 89.62 19.14 38.72
N ILE A 814 90.78 19.78 38.91
CA ILE A 814 91.36 20.72 37.94
C ILE A 814 91.56 20.01 36.59
N ASN A 815 92.03 18.77 36.58
CA ASN A 815 92.22 17.98 35.36
C ASN A 815 90.89 17.60 34.68
N LEU A 816 89.83 17.33 35.45
CA LEU A 816 88.49 17.07 34.87
C LEU A 816 87.90 18.32 34.23
N VAL A 817 87.90 19.45 34.94
CA VAL A 817 87.28 20.71 34.49
C VAL A 817 88.06 21.36 33.35
N ASN A 818 89.39 21.21 33.31
CA ASN A 818 90.22 21.73 32.22
C ASN A 818 90.42 20.78 31.05
N SER A 819 89.84 19.58 31.11
CA SER A 819 89.88 18.61 30.01
C SER A 819 89.29 19.18 28.72
N GLN A 820 89.79 18.71 27.57
CA GLN A 820 89.24 19.08 26.27
C GLN A 820 87.76 18.68 26.14
N GLU A 821 87.36 17.57 26.76
CA GLU A 821 85.97 17.12 26.77
C GLU A 821 85.06 18.09 27.51
N TYR A 822 85.45 18.54 28.71
CA TYR A 822 84.65 19.49 29.48
C TYR A 822 84.45 20.79 28.70
N LYS A 823 85.52 21.30 28.07
CA LYS A 823 85.47 22.52 27.25
C LYS A 823 84.57 22.37 26.01
N ALA A 824 84.61 21.21 25.35
CA ALA A 824 83.82 20.97 24.15
C ALA A 824 82.31 20.88 24.43
N ILE A 825 81.92 20.44 25.62
CA ILE A 825 80.52 20.10 25.94
C ILE A 825 79.86 21.17 26.80
N PHE A 826 80.53 21.61 27.86
CA PHE A 826 79.99 22.59 28.80
C PHE A 826 80.55 23.99 28.57
N GLY A 827 81.82 24.09 28.13
CA GLY A 827 82.49 25.37 27.99
C GLY A 827 82.54 26.14 29.32
N MET A 828 82.51 27.47 29.26
CA MET A 828 82.64 28.32 30.46
C MET A 828 81.32 28.58 31.19
N ASN A 829 80.19 28.38 30.52
CA ASN A 829 78.89 28.96 30.91
C ASN A 829 77.79 27.93 31.18
N ILE A 830 78.04 26.63 31.04
CA ILE A 830 77.01 25.59 31.21
C ILE A 830 77.33 24.77 32.45
N VAL A 831 76.31 24.52 33.27
CA VAL A 831 76.42 23.59 34.41
C VAL A 831 76.46 22.16 33.88
N PRO A 832 77.35 21.28 34.36
CA PRO A 832 77.34 19.89 33.98
C PRO A 832 75.96 19.24 34.17
N TYR A 833 75.59 18.33 33.27
CA TYR A 833 74.31 17.64 33.31
C TYR A 833 74.50 16.16 32.94
N ARG A 834 73.52 15.32 33.30
CA ARG A 834 73.54 13.89 32.95
C ARG A 834 73.59 13.71 31.43
N ARG A 835 74.57 12.99 30.93
CA ARG A 835 74.69 12.66 29.50
C ARG A 835 74.31 11.21 29.23
N PHE A 836 73.90 10.94 28.00
CA PHE A 836 73.59 9.60 27.49
C PHE A 836 74.59 9.23 26.38
N PRO A 837 75.83 8.81 26.72
CA PRO A 837 76.87 8.51 25.75
C PRO A 837 76.54 7.26 24.94
N THR A 838 76.81 7.26 23.63
CA THR A 838 76.48 6.13 22.74
C THR A 838 77.70 5.38 22.20
N LEU A 839 78.79 6.09 21.89
CA LEU A 839 79.94 5.53 21.16
C LEU A 839 80.83 4.59 21.98
N PRO A 840 81.21 4.89 23.25
CA PRO A 840 82.09 3.99 24.00
C PRO A 840 81.33 2.74 24.51
N ALA A 841 81.92 1.56 24.29
CA ALA A 841 81.24 0.26 24.34
C ALA A 841 80.41 -0.03 25.61
N ALA A 842 80.87 0.38 26.79
CA ALA A 842 80.17 0.13 28.05
C ALA A 842 79.68 1.41 28.75
N ASN A 843 79.85 2.58 28.12
CA ASN A 843 79.59 3.83 28.83
C ASN A 843 78.10 4.09 29.02
N PHE A 844 77.25 3.81 28.02
CA PHE A 844 75.79 3.91 28.17
C PHE A 844 75.24 3.13 29.39
N PRO A 845 75.42 1.79 29.49
CA PRO A 845 74.88 1.04 30.63
C PRO A 845 75.53 1.42 31.96
N ASN A 846 76.81 1.80 31.97
CA ASN A 846 77.50 2.23 33.18
C ASN A 846 76.96 3.59 33.69
N THR A 847 76.73 4.55 32.79
CA THR A 847 76.10 5.84 33.12
C THR A 847 74.67 5.67 33.60
N GLU A 848 73.91 4.78 32.99
CA GLU A 848 72.53 4.51 33.40
C GLU A 848 72.50 3.97 34.83
N ARG A 849 73.35 2.99 35.14
CA ARG A 849 73.51 2.46 36.51
C ARG A 849 73.93 3.54 37.50
N LEU A 850 74.83 4.44 37.09
CA LEU A 850 75.35 5.52 37.93
C LEU A 850 74.29 6.55 38.33
N HIS A 851 73.45 6.96 37.39
CA HIS A 851 72.43 7.98 37.62
C HIS A 851 71.11 7.40 38.13
N GLN A 852 70.86 6.10 37.98
CA GLN A 852 69.73 5.43 38.66
C GLN A 852 70.00 5.18 40.15
N LYS A 853 71.28 5.09 40.55
CA LYS A 853 71.62 4.96 41.97
C LYS A 853 71.45 6.30 42.70
N LEU A 854 70.74 6.25 43.83
CA LEU A 854 70.60 7.39 44.74
C LEU A 854 71.85 7.58 45.61
N THR A 855 72.05 8.79 46.11
CA THR A 855 73.11 9.13 47.08
C THR A 855 73.11 8.14 48.24
N LYS A 856 74.26 7.52 48.54
CA LYS A 856 74.44 6.58 49.67
C LYS A 856 73.51 5.34 49.65
N GLN A 857 72.98 4.94 48.47
CA GLN A 857 72.14 3.74 48.36
C GLN A 857 72.91 2.44 48.64
N ASN A 858 74.16 2.35 48.19
CA ASN A 858 75.10 1.27 48.51
C ASN A 858 76.55 1.69 48.23
N ASP A 859 77.50 1.04 48.93
CA ASP A 859 78.94 1.33 48.79
C ASP A 859 79.60 0.60 47.62
N ASN A 860 78.83 -0.21 46.88
CA ASN A 860 79.34 -0.98 45.74
C ASN A 860 79.77 -0.06 44.57
N ILE A 861 80.99 -0.27 44.10
CA ILE A 861 81.58 0.39 42.94
C ILE A 861 80.92 -0.14 41.66
N ILE A 862 80.48 0.73 40.76
CA ILE A 862 79.83 0.33 39.50
C ILE A 862 80.88 -0.05 38.47
N VAL A 863 81.97 0.71 38.40
CA VAL A 863 83.09 0.46 37.49
C VAL A 863 84.38 0.29 38.32
N PRO A 864 84.63 -0.88 38.92
CA PRO A 864 85.86 -1.12 39.67
C PRO A 864 87.09 -1.17 38.76
N SER A 865 86.96 -1.86 37.62
CA SER A 865 87.92 -1.92 36.51
C SER A 865 87.22 -2.56 35.31
N PHE A 866 87.82 -2.44 34.13
CA PHE A 866 87.41 -3.23 32.97
C PHE A 866 88.10 -4.59 32.99
N LYS A 867 87.41 -5.63 32.48
CA LYS A 867 88.00 -6.96 32.35
C LYS A 867 89.28 -6.89 31.50
N PRO A 868 90.35 -7.64 31.85
CA PRO A 868 91.59 -7.62 31.10
C PRO A 868 91.33 -8.06 29.65
N ALA A 869 91.75 -7.24 28.69
CA ALA A 869 91.83 -7.63 27.29
C ALA A 869 93.12 -8.42 27.05
N SER A 870 93.15 -9.29 26.03
CA SER A 870 94.36 -10.03 25.64
C SER A 870 95.41 -9.06 25.07
N GLY A 871 96.37 -8.63 25.90
CA GLY A 871 97.48 -7.73 25.54
C GLY A 871 97.83 -6.72 26.63
N ASN A 872 98.98 -6.05 26.48
CA ASN A 872 99.39 -4.94 27.37
C ASN A 872 98.84 -3.61 26.83
N GLN A 873 97.60 -3.28 27.19
CA GLN A 873 97.02 -1.94 27.02
C GLN A 873 96.63 -1.33 28.37
#